data_AF-A0A8B9FXA7-F1
#
_entry.id   AF-A0A8B9FXA7-F1
#
_cell.length_a   1.000
_cell.length_b   1.000
_cell.length_c   1.000
_cell.angle_alpha   90.00
_cell.angle_beta   90.00
_cell.angle_gamma   90.00
#
_symmetry.space_group_name_H-M   'P 1'
#
loop_
_entity.id
_entity.type
_entity.pdbx_description
1 polymer ?
#
loop_
_entity_poly.entity_id
_entity_poly.type
_entity_poly.pdbx_seq_one_letter_code
_entity_poly.pdbx_strand_id
1 'polypeptide(L)'
;MFTCCRSRRVSAVIHQPTASPPAAPRREGTAGPPAPGSPAGPGHAPRRDNPRHPPPSAVAGRIPPGLGSYRTGGSGGSALPASAIPRRSSLGGGRGVVPAVAAAFSSRGRAGGAMEDSDYFEGSAAEWGNEADGGTQDDEDGEGEDDAEVQQECLKKFSTPDYIMEPSIFNTLKRYFQAGGSPENVIQLLSENYTAVAQTVNLLAEWLIQTGVEPLQVQETVENHLKSLLIKHFDPRKADSIFTEEGETPAWLEQMIAHTTWRDLFYKLAEAHPDCLMLNFTVKLISDAGYQGEITSVSTACQQLEVFSRVLRTSLATILDGGEENLEKNLPEFAKMVCHGEHTYLFAQSMMSILAQEEQGGSAVRRIAQEVQRYAHEKGHDASQITLALGTAASYPRACQALGAMLSKGALNPADITVLFKMFTSMDPPPVELIRVPAFLDLFMQSLFKPGAKINQDHKHKYIHILAYAASVVEMWKKNKRVSINKDELKSTSKAIETVHNLCCNENKGASELVAELSTLYQCIRFPVVAMGVLKWVDWTVSEPRYFQLQTDHTPVHLALLDELELKKTLLDRMVHLLSRGYVLPVVSYIRKCLEKLDTDISLIRYFVTEVLDVIAPPYTSDFVQLFLPILENESIAGTIKTEGEHDPVTEFIAHCKSNFIMIN
;
A
#
# COMPACT_ATOMS: atom_id res chain seq x y z
N MET A 1 -8.76 24.38 18.77
CA MET A 1 -8.80 24.82 17.36
C MET A 1 -8.42 23.62 16.51
N PHE A 2 -9.41 22.85 16.06
CA PHE A 2 -9.20 21.75 15.13
C PHE A 2 -9.27 22.32 13.71
N THR A 3 -8.14 22.32 13.02
CA THR A 3 -8.05 22.51 11.57
C THR A 3 -8.68 21.30 10.90
N CYS A 4 -9.96 21.44 10.61
CA CYS A 4 -10.66 20.65 9.62
C CYS A 4 -9.92 20.82 8.28
N CYS A 5 -9.30 19.76 7.78
CA CYS A 5 -8.99 19.64 6.36
C CYS A 5 -10.29 19.88 5.60
N ARG A 6 -10.44 21.08 5.03
CA ARG A 6 -11.42 21.36 4.00
C ARG A 6 -11.06 20.47 2.81
N SER A 7 -11.59 19.26 2.78
CA SER A 7 -11.95 18.64 1.51
C SER A 7 -12.80 19.67 0.78
N ARG A 8 -12.42 20.00 -0.45
CA ARG A 8 -13.19 20.92 -1.30
C ARG A 8 -14.63 20.41 -1.29
N ARG A 9 -15.56 21.21 -0.76
CA ARG A 9 -16.99 20.94 -0.90
C ARG A 9 -17.29 20.90 -2.39
N VAL A 10 -17.41 19.69 -2.92
CA VAL A 10 -18.17 19.41 -4.12
C VAL A 10 -19.63 19.62 -3.73
N SER A 11 -20.15 20.81 -4.03
CA SER A 11 -21.53 21.21 -3.71
C SER A 11 -22.44 20.86 -4.87
N ALA A 12 -23.16 19.74 -4.78
CA ALA A 12 -24.53 19.71 -5.28
C ALA A 12 -25.40 20.37 -4.20
N VAL A 13 -26.08 21.44 -4.53
CA VAL A 13 -26.95 22.15 -3.59
C VAL A 13 -28.24 21.34 -3.47
N ILE A 14 -28.40 20.61 -2.36
CA ILE A 14 -29.63 19.87 -2.05
C ILE A 14 -30.57 20.80 -1.27
N HIS A 15 -31.79 21.02 -1.79
CA HIS A 15 -32.82 21.80 -1.13
C HIS A 15 -33.37 21.07 0.12
N GLN A 16 -33.33 21.70 1.29
CA GLN A 16 -34.18 21.30 2.43
C GLN A 16 -35.52 22.01 2.33
N PRO A 17 -36.67 21.29 2.44
CA PRO A 17 -37.97 21.94 2.57
C PRO A 17 -38.12 22.53 3.98
N THR A 18 -38.27 23.85 4.07
CA THR A 18 -38.59 24.57 5.31
C THR A 18 -40.05 24.33 5.69
N ALA A 19 -40.29 23.50 6.71
CA ALA A 19 -41.60 23.41 7.35
C ALA A 19 -41.84 24.65 8.23
N SER A 20 -42.84 25.46 7.88
CA SER A 20 -43.34 26.56 8.71
C SER A 20 -44.14 25.98 9.89
N PRO A 21 -43.98 26.49 11.13
CA PRO A 21 -44.76 25.99 12.27
C PRO A 21 -46.21 26.51 12.21
N PRO A 22 -47.21 25.70 12.62
CA PRO A 22 -48.59 26.14 12.66
C PRO A 22 -48.85 27.12 13.82
N ALA A 23 -49.73 28.07 13.56
CA ALA A 23 -50.15 29.13 14.48
C ALA A 23 -50.77 28.57 15.77
N ALA A 24 -50.31 29.06 16.92
CA ALA A 24 -50.89 28.78 18.23
C ALA A 24 -52.17 29.61 18.48
N PRO A 25 -53.22 29.04 19.11
CA PRO A 25 -54.44 29.77 19.42
C PRO A 25 -54.26 30.65 20.68
N ARG A 26 -54.87 31.84 20.63
CA ARG A 26 -55.04 32.76 21.77
C ARG A 26 -55.91 32.13 22.86
N ARG A 27 -55.48 32.21 24.12
CA ARG A 27 -56.38 32.28 25.30
C ARG A 27 -55.80 33.15 26.41
N GLU A 28 -56.54 34.23 26.65
CA GLU A 28 -57.01 34.78 27.93
C GLU A 28 -56.21 34.53 29.22
N GLY A 29 -55.88 35.63 29.88
CA GLY A 29 -55.20 35.64 31.17
C GLY A 29 -56.11 35.30 32.35
N THR A 30 -55.48 34.95 33.47
CA THR A 30 -56.05 35.12 34.81
C THR A 30 -54.91 35.25 35.84
N ALA A 31 -55.24 36.02 36.88
CA ALA A 31 -54.45 36.51 38.00
C ALA A 31 -53.58 35.49 38.77
N GLY A 32 -52.43 35.97 39.26
CA GLY A 32 -51.71 35.38 40.39
C GLY A 32 -51.93 36.17 41.69
N PRO A 33 -51.69 35.54 42.85
CA PRO A 33 -51.07 36.25 43.99
C PRO A 33 -50.10 35.29 44.78
N PRO A 34 -49.52 35.66 45.96
CA PRO A 34 -48.12 36.10 46.06
C PRO A 34 -47.26 35.29 47.05
N ALA A 35 -45.97 35.63 47.13
CA ALA A 35 -44.95 35.09 48.03
C ALA A 35 -45.12 35.45 49.51
N PRO A 36 -44.46 34.69 50.41
CA PRO A 36 -43.63 35.27 51.48
C PRO A 36 -42.25 34.57 51.51
N GLY A 37 -41.10 35.14 51.90
CA GLY A 37 -40.79 36.12 52.94
C GLY A 37 -39.72 35.49 53.86
N SER A 38 -38.46 35.93 53.76
CA SER A 38 -37.36 35.55 54.68
C SER A 38 -37.49 36.24 56.04
N PRO A 39 -36.83 35.72 57.11
CA PRO A 39 -35.90 36.58 57.84
C PRO A 39 -34.63 35.92 58.44
N ALA A 40 -33.55 36.72 58.41
CA ALA A 40 -32.40 36.96 59.32
C ALA A 40 -31.87 35.94 60.38
N GLY A 41 -30.51 35.94 60.53
CA GLY A 41 -29.66 35.21 61.52
C GLY A 41 -29.69 35.75 62.97
N PRO A 42 -28.61 35.75 63.82
CA PRO A 42 -27.15 35.67 63.56
C PRO A 42 -26.23 34.93 64.61
N GLY A 43 -24.89 35.00 64.43
CA GLY A 43 -23.82 34.87 65.47
C GLY A 43 -23.18 33.47 65.61
N HIS A 44 -21.89 33.22 65.86
CA HIS A 44 -20.73 33.99 66.32
C HIS A 44 -19.45 33.13 66.07
N ALA A 45 -18.30 33.74 65.75
CA ALA A 45 -16.94 33.15 65.88
C ALA A 45 -16.39 33.45 67.30
N PRO A 46 -15.25 32.88 67.84
CA PRO A 46 -13.91 32.97 67.22
C PRO A 46 -12.77 31.94 67.60
N ARG A 47 -11.69 31.95 66.78
CA ARG A 47 -10.22 31.94 67.06
C ARG A 47 -9.42 30.71 67.63
N ARG A 48 -8.29 30.46 66.92
CA ARG A 48 -6.87 30.18 67.34
C ARG A 48 -6.58 28.83 68.06
N ASP A 49 -5.43 28.12 67.94
CA ASP A 49 -4.02 28.43 67.65
C ASP A 49 -3.26 27.16 67.10
N ASN A 50 -2.10 27.38 66.48
CA ASN A 50 -1.06 26.40 66.11
C ASN A 50 -0.14 26.12 67.33
N PRO A 51 0.62 24.99 67.46
CA PRO A 51 2.03 25.01 66.97
C PRO A 51 2.78 23.65 66.72
N ARG A 52 3.80 23.74 65.84
CA ARG A 52 5.21 23.21 65.89
C ARG A 52 5.57 21.69 65.90
N HIS A 53 6.47 21.35 64.95
CA HIS A 53 7.45 20.22 64.86
C HIS A 53 8.42 20.11 66.07
N PRO A 54 9.12 18.97 66.37
CA PRO A 54 10.19 18.33 65.56
C PRO A 54 10.35 16.76 65.72
N PRO A 55 11.40 16.09 65.13
CA PRO A 55 11.46 14.63 64.85
C PRO A 55 12.29 13.82 65.87
N PRO A 56 12.48 12.48 65.68
CA PRO A 56 13.86 11.97 65.61
C PRO A 56 14.15 10.67 64.79
N SER A 57 15.39 10.63 64.27
CA SER A 57 16.42 9.56 64.20
C SER A 57 16.18 8.10 63.73
N ALA A 58 17.15 7.66 62.92
CA ALA A 58 17.48 6.33 62.38
C ALA A 58 17.94 5.27 63.40
N VAL A 59 17.86 3.97 63.04
CA VAL A 59 18.87 2.90 63.35
C VAL A 59 18.79 1.73 62.33
N ALA A 60 19.98 1.24 61.97
CA ALA A 60 20.47 0.05 61.23
C ALA A 60 19.63 -1.25 61.18
N GLY A 61 19.69 -2.02 60.08
CA GLY A 61 20.65 -3.11 59.81
C GLY A 61 19.83 -4.36 59.41
N ARG A 62 20.22 -5.37 58.63
CA ARG A 62 21.47 -5.94 58.09
C ARG A 62 21.09 -6.75 56.83
N ILE A 63 22.01 -6.87 55.88
CA ILE A 63 22.09 -7.96 54.87
C ILE A 63 23.22 -8.91 55.34
N PRO A 64 23.17 -10.23 55.07
CA PRO A 64 24.04 -10.81 54.00
C PRO A 64 23.50 -12.15 53.43
N PRO A 65 24.24 -12.96 52.62
CA PRO A 65 25.25 -12.68 51.57
C PRO A 65 24.97 -13.47 50.25
N GLY A 66 25.55 -13.07 49.10
CA GLY A 66 26.72 -13.73 48.46
C GLY A 66 26.34 -14.14 47.03
N LEU A 67 27.16 -14.17 45.96
CA LEU A 67 28.60 -14.09 45.63
C LEU A 67 28.65 -13.63 44.15
N GLY A 68 29.49 -12.69 43.69
CA GLY A 68 30.92 -12.86 43.34
C GLY A 68 31.10 -12.38 41.87
N SER A 69 31.65 -11.18 41.63
CA SER A 69 33.07 -10.85 41.35
C SER A 69 33.51 -11.25 39.93
N TYR A 70 33.92 -10.33 39.03
CA TYR A 70 35.28 -9.75 38.83
C TYR A 70 35.21 -8.95 37.49
N ARG A 71 36.03 -7.96 37.11
CA ARG A 71 37.08 -7.09 37.66
C ARG A 71 37.32 -5.99 36.61
N THR A 72 37.71 -4.80 37.04
CA THR A 72 38.14 -3.65 36.24
C THR A 72 39.60 -3.78 35.76
N GLY A 73 39.91 -3.17 34.61
CA GLY A 73 41.26 -2.79 34.21
C GLY A 73 41.18 -1.60 33.23
N GLY A 74 41.88 -0.50 33.53
CA GLY A 74 41.95 0.68 32.67
C GLY A 74 43.33 0.88 32.06
N SER A 75 43.42 1.72 31.03
CA SER A 75 44.49 2.72 30.76
C SER A 75 44.56 3.06 29.26
N GLY A 76 44.96 4.30 28.96
CA GLY A 76 45.60 4.66 27.69
C GLY A 76 44.81 5.58 26.77
N GLY A 77 45.06 6.89 26.86
CA GLY A 77 44.60 7.88 25.88
C GLY A 77 45.53 7.98 24.67
N SER A 78 45.00 8.54 23.57
CA SER A 78 45.75 9.41 22.65
C SER A 78 44.76 10.25 21.85
N ALA A 79 45.20 11.44 21.49
CA ALA A 79 44.40 12.57 21.06
C ALA A 79 44.62 12.89 19.57
N LEU A 80 43.55 13.32 18.89
CA LEU A 80 43.46 14.24 17.72
C LEU A 80 44.03 13.74 16.36
N PRO A 81 43.69 14.37 15.20
CA PRO A 81 42.89 15.59 14.99
C PRO A 81 41.78 15.51 13.91
N ALA A 82 40.93 16.55 13.93
CA ALA A 82 40.07 16.96 12.84
C ALA A 82 40.78 17.95 11.90
N SER A 83 40.65 17.76 10.58
CA SER A 83 40.74 18.79 9.52
C SER A 83 40.42 18.13 8.17
N ALA A 84 39.33 18.51 7.49
CA ALA A 84 39.29 19.51 6.41
C ALA A 84 39.13 18.85 5.02
N ILE A 85 37.98 19.05 4.38
CA ILE A 85 37.79 18.92 2.92
C ILE A 85 36.95 20.12 2.43
N PRO A 86 37.28 20.74 1.29
CA PRO A 86 37.18 22.18 1.11
C PRO A 86 35.98 22.67 0.29
N ARG A 87 35.65 23.95 0.45
CA ARG A 87 34.90 24.77 -0.51
C ARG A 87 35.85 25.36 -1.57
N ARG A 88 35.46 25.26 -2.84
CA ARG A 88 35.82 26.16 -3.96
C ARG A 88 34.62 26.16 -4.93
N SER A 89 33.87 27.24 -5.11
CA SER A 89 34.14 28.54 -5.74
C SER A 89 33.82 28.55 -7.25
N SER A 90 32.86 29.41 -7.58
CA SER A 90 32.38 29.87 -8.88
C SER A 90 33.43 30.46 -9.82
N LEU A 91 33.33 30.13 -11.11
CA LEU A 91 33.67 30.86 -12.36
C LEU A 91 32.88 30.08 -13.44
N GLY A 92 32.17 30.59 -14.44
CA GLY A 92 32.26 31.78 -15.29
C GLY A 92 31.85 31.28 -16.70
N GLY A 93 30.85 31.90 -17.34
CA GLY A 93 30.06 31.30 -18.44
C GLY A 93 30.72 31.02 -19.79
N GLY A 94 29.97 30.32 -20.65
CA GLY A 94 30.24 30.12 -22.08
C GLY A 94 29.13 29.31 -22.75
N ARG A 95 28.55 29.86 -23.82
CA ARG A 95 27.41 29.36 -24.63
C ARG A 95 27.72 28.05 -25.37
N GLY A 96 26.69 27.24 -25.65
CA GLY A 96 26.81 26.11 -26.59
C GLY A 96 25.54 25.30 -26.81
N VAL A 97 24.61 25.84 -27.61
CA VAL A 97 23.76 25.17 -28.62
C VAL A 97 23.17 23.77 -28.30
N VAL A 98 21.85 23.74 -28.15
CA VAL A 98 20.98 22.56 -28.29
C VAL A 98 20.67 22.35 -29.79
N PRO A 99 20.62 21.11 -30.30
CA PRO A 99 19.75 20.81 -31.42
C PRO A 99 18.70 19.78 -31.03
N ALA A 100 17.44 20.22 -31.18
CA ALA A 100 16.30 19.35 -31.40
C ALA A 100 16.45 18.67 -32.77
N VAL A 101 16.10 17.39 -32.86
CA VAL A 101 15.82 16.75 -34.16
C VAL A 101 14.46 16.07 -34.05
N ALA A 102 13.50 16.71 -34.68
CA ALA A 102 12.26 16.11 -35.12
C ALA A 102 12.38 15.78 -36.62
N ALA A 103 11.56 14.81 -37.03
CA ALA A 103 11.05 14.55 -38.37
C ALA A 103 11.71 13.45 -39.23
N ALA A 104 10.89 12.42 -39.42
CA ALA A 104 10.43 11.87 -40.70
C ALA A 104 11.36 10.94 -41.49
N PHE A 105 10.94 9.67 -41.58
CA PHE A 105 11.21 8.82 -42.72
C PHE A 105 9.89 8.45 -43.42
N SER A 106 9.73 8.99 -44.61
CA SER A 106 8.82 8.52 -45.66
C SER A 106 9.58 8.63 -46.97
N SER A 107 9.89 7.50 -47.59
CA SER A 107 9.97 7.42 -49.05
C SER A 107 10.08 5.97 -49.52
N ARG A 108 9.08 5.59 -50.33
CA ARG A 108 9.07 4.48 -51.28
C ARG A 108 10.24 4.54 -52.27
N GLY A 109 10.61 3.37 -52.78
CA GLY A 109 11.77 3.14 -53.63
C GLY A 109 11.62 3.42 -55.13
N ARG A 110 12.63 2.96 -55.88
CA ARG A 110 12.59 2.76 -57.33
C ARG A 110 13.72 1.81 -57.78
N ALA A 111 13.34 0.84 -58.61
CA ALA A 111 14.21 -0.11 -59.30
C ALA A 111 14.81 0.46 -60.61
N GLY A 112 15.90 -0.12 -61.09
CA GLY A 112 16.37 0.00 -62.50
C GLY A 112 17.86 -0.30 -62.68
N GLY A 113 18.20 -1.36 -63.43
CA GLY A 113 19.55 -1.94 -63.52
C GLY A 113 20.54 -1.26 -64.49
N ALA A 114 21.77 -1.77 -64.53
CA ALA A 114 22.62 -1.98 -65.71
C ALA A 114 23.91 -2.72 -65.32
N MET A 115 24.52 -3.36 -66.32
CA MET A 115 25.53 -4.43 -66.30
C MET A 115 26.96 -3.88 -66.51
N GLU A 116 27.96 -4.70 -66.19
CA GLU A 116 29.40 -4.65 -66.58
C GLU A 116 30.33 -3.65 -65.85
N ASP A 117 31.23 -4.17 -65.02
CA ASP A 117 32.66 -4.28 -65.39
C ASP A 117 33.43 -5.19 -64.40
N SER A 118 34.22 -6.09 -64.99
CA SER A 118 35.14 -7.00 -64.32
C SER A 118 36.51 -6.34 -64.16
N ASP A 119 37.04 -6.25 -62.95
CA ASP A 119 38.47 -6.03 -62.75
C ASP A 119 39.03 -7.01 -61.71
N TYR A 120 40.07 -7.70 -62.18
CA TYR A 120 40.95 -8.58 -61.44
C TYR A 120 41.54 -7.86 -60.22
N PHE A 121 41.53 -8.50 -59.04
CA PHE A 121 42.46 -8.14 -57.97
C PHE A 121 43.31 -9.35 -57.59
N GLU A 122 44.58 -9.16 -57.92
CA GLU A 122 45.74 -10.04 -57.76
C GLU A 122 46.04 -10.25 -56.28
N GLY A 123 46.45 -11.47 -55.91
CA GLY A 123 46.79 -11.80 -54.54
C GLY A 123 48.03 -11.05 -54.03
N SER A 124 47.98 -10.61 -52.77
CA SER A 124 49.17 -10.36 -51.97
C SER A 124 48.99 -10.96 -50.59
N ALA A 125 49.88 -11.91 -50.27
CA ALA A 125 50.08 -12.47 -48.95
C ALA A 125 50.75 -11.46 -48.02
N ALA A 126 50.57 -11.70 -46.72
CA ALA A 126 51.28 -11.15 -45.56
C ALA A 126 50.90 -9.72 -45.11
N GLU A 127 50.20 -9.64 -43.97
CA GLU A 127 50.61 -8.90 -42.77
C GLU A 127 49.56 -9.12 -41.66
N TRP A 128 49.81 -10.12 -40.78
CA TRP A 128 49.11 -10.20 -39.49
C TRP A 128 49.95 -9.44 -38.48
N GLY A 129 49.50 -8.23 -38.14
CA GLY A 129 50.13 -7.35 -37.17
C GLY A 129 50.05 -7.91 -35.75
N ASN A 130 51.20 -7.89 -35.08
CA ASN A 130 51.35 -8.09 -33.64
C ASN A 130 50.63 -6.97 -32.87
N GLU A 131 49.61 -7.32 -32.09
CA GLU A 131 49.28 -6.59 -30.87
C GLU A 131 49.58 -7.48 -29.67
N ALA A 132 50.57 -7.05 -28.92
CA ALA A 132 51.07 -7.69 -27.72
C ALA A 132 50.09 -7.41 -26.57
N ASP A 133 49.54 -8.48 -25.99
CA ASP A 133 48.93 -8.43 -24.67
C ASP A 133 49.86 -9.14 -23.67
N GLY A 134 50.21 -8.40 -22.62
CA GLY A 134 51.13 -8.81 -21.58
C GLY A 134 50.41 -9.68 -20.55
N GLY A 135 50.46 -10.99 -20.75
CA GLY A 135 50.05 -11.99 -19.77
C GLY A 135 51.26 -12.59 -19.06
N THR A 136 51.24 -12.49 -17.74
CA THR A 136 52.19 -13.02 -16.76
C THR A 136 52.54 -14.48 -17.03
N GLN A 137 53.83 -14.78 -16.94
CA GLN A 137 54.41 -16.11 -17.07
C GLN A 137 54.16 -16.88 -15.76
N ASP A 138 53.05 -17.61 -15.70
CA ASP A 138 52.84 -18.66 -14.70
C ASP A 138 53.34 -19.97 -15.31
N ASP A 139 54.58 -20.32 -14.95
CA ASP A 139 55.14 -21.66 -15.13
C ASP A 139 54.42 -22.61 -14.14
N GLU A 140 53.25 -23.13 -14.53
CA GLU A 140 52.67 -24.33 -13.93
C GLU A 140 52.93 -25.53 -14.84
N ASP A 141 53.87 -26.38 -14.42
CA ASP A 141 54.11 -27.73 -14.93
C ASP A 141 52.82 -28.58 -14.80
N GLY A 142 51.94 -28.49 -15.79
CA GLY A 142 50.84 -29.42 -16.05
C GLY A 142 51.18 -30.27 -17.27
N GLU A 143 51.05 -31.59 -17.14
CA GLU A 143 51.20 -32.56 -18.23
C GLU A 143 50.46 -32.07 -19.49
N GLY A 144 51.20 -31.66 -20.52
CA GLY A 144 50.63 -31.14 -21.76
C GLY A 144 49.71 -32.19 -22.39
N GLU A 145 48.45 -31.82 -22.63
CA GLU A 145 47.54 -32.61 -23.47
C GLU A 145 48.25 -32.94 -24.80
N ASP A 146 48.14 -34.17 -25.26
CA ASP A 146 48.72 -34.59 -26.54
C ASP A 146 48.18 -33.70 -27.65
N ASP A 147 49.06 -33.01 -28.38
CA ASP A 147 48.68 -32.14 -29.51
C ASP A 147 47.76 -32.87 -30.51
N ALA A 148 47.91 -34.19 -30.64
CA ALA A 148 47.03 -35.01 -31.46
C ALA A 148 45.59 -35.13 -30.89
N GLU A 149 45.45 -35.18 -29.57
CA GLU A 149 44.15 -35.22 -28.89
C GLU A 149 43.44 -33.87 -28.98
N VAL A 150 44.18 -32.77 -28.78
CA VAL A 150 43.67 -31.40 -28.96
C VAL A 150 43.19 -31.16 -30.39
N GLN A 151 43.95 -31.64 -31.38
CA GLN A 151 43.53 -31.58 -32.78
C GLN A 151 42.25 -32.37 -33.04
N GLN A 152 42.14 -33.61 -32.53
CA GLN A 152 40.92 -34.41 -32.70
C GLN A 152 39.69 -33.77 -32.04
N GLU A 153 39.85 -33.20 -30.85
CA GLU A 153 38.75 -32.51 -30.16
C GLU A 153 38.24 -31.32 -30.97
N CYS A 154 39.16 -30.50 -31.51
CA CYS A 154 38.82 -29.36 -32.35
C CYS A 154 38.15 -29.78 -33.67
N LEU A 155 38.69 -30.80 -34.35
CA LEU A 155 38.09 -31.35 -35.59
C LEU A 155 36.67 -31.87 -35.36
N LYS A 156 36.43 -32.52 -34.22
CA LYS A 156 35.09 -32.97 -33.83
C LYS A 156 34.12 -31.80 -33.66
N LYS A 157 34.57 -30.68 -33.07
CA LYS A 157 33.78 -29.45 -32.95
C LYS A 157 33.50 -28.82 -34.32
N PHE A 158 34.51 -28.69 -35.19
CA PHE A 158 34.32 -28.15 -36.55
C PHE A 158 33.36 -28.99 -37.41
N SER A 159 33.25 -30.29 -37.12
CA SER A 159 32.32 -31.19 -37.80
C SER A 159 30.87 -31.05 -37.32
N THR A 160 30.60 -30.25 -36.29
CA THR A 160 29.22 -30.00 -35.83
C THR A 160 28.51 -28.99 -36.74
N PRO A 161 27.19 -29.15 -36.95
CA PRO A 161 26.45 -28.29 -37.87
C PRO A 161 26.47 -26.83 -37.41
N ASP A 162 26.70 -25.91 -38.33
CA ASP A 162 26.75 -24.46 -38.11
C ASP A 162 27.77 -23.99 -37.05
N TYR A 163 28.79 -24.78 -36.72
CA TYR A 163 29.83 -24.40 -35.73
C TYR A 163 30.57 -23.11 -36.06
N ILE A 164 30.60 -22.70 -37.34
CA ILE A 164 31.14 -21.41 -37.78
C ILE A 164 30.44 -20.21 -37.13
N MET A 165 29.20 -20.37 -36.67
CA MET A 165 28.39 -19.33 -36.01
C MET A 165 28.54 -19.34 -34.48
N GLU A 166 29.28 -20.30 -33.90
CA GLU A 166 29.46 -20.40 -32.44
C GLU A 166 30.45 -19.33 -31.93
N PRO A 167 30.17 -18.67 -30.77
CA PRO A 167 31.03 -17.61 -30.25
C PRO A 167 32.47 -18.06 -29.97
N SER A 168 32.66 -19.34 -29.65
CA SER A 168 33.98 -19.91 -29.34
C SER A 168 34.83 -20.24 -30.55
N ILE A 169 34.33 -20.07 -31.78
CA ILE A 169 35.02 -20.52 -33.00
C ILE A 169 36.46 -20.01 -33.08
N PHE A 170 36.70 -18.74 -32.78
CA PHE A 170 38.04 -18.15 -32.81
C PHE A 170 39.00 -18.77 -31.79
N ASN A 171 38.53 -19.08 -30.59
CA ASN A 171 39.33 -19.72 -29.56
C ASN A 171 39.69 -21.17 -29.97
N THR A 172 38.73 -21.90 -30.52
CA THR A 172 38.95 -23.27 -31.01
C THR A 172 39.90 -23.28 -32.22
N LEU A 173 39.78 -22.32 -33.14
CA LEU A 173 40.71 -22.15 -34.26
C LEU A 173 42.13 -21.88 -33.77
N LYS A 174 42.28 -20.95 -32.81
CA LYS A 174 43.59 -20.61 -32.23
C LYS A 174 44.24 -21.83 -31.57
N ARG A 175 43.48 -22.59 -30.77
CA ARG A 175 43.95 -23.82 -30.12
C ARG A 175 44.32 -24.91 -31.14
N TYR A 176 43.54 -25.07 -32.20
CA TYR A 176 43.83 -26.04 -33.27
C TYR A 176 45.11 -25.69 -34.04
N PHE A 177 45.32 -24.42 -34.38
CA PHE A 177 46.53 -23.99 -35.08
C PHE A 177 47.77 -24.02 -34.18
N GLN A 178 47.63 -23.73 -32.89
CA GLN A 178 48.72 -23.86 -31.91
C GLN A 178 49.18 -25.32 -31.75
N ALA A 179 48.26 -26.28 -31.85
CA ALA A 179 48.57 -27.71 -31.85
C ALA A 179 49.11 -28.24 -33.20
N GLY A 180 49.31 -27.40 -34.22
CA GLY A 180 49.86 -27.80 -35.53
C GLY A 180 48.84 -28.31 -36.55
N GLY A 181 47.54 -28.05 -36.35
CA GLY A 181 46.47 -28.46 -37.26
C GLY A 181 46.48 -27.74 -38.62
N SER A 182 45.97 -28.40 -39.68
CA SER A 182 45.99 -27.86 -41.04
C SER A 182 44.76 -26.97 -41.35
N PRO A 183 44.94 -25.77 -41.93
CA PRO A 183 43.83 -24.89 -42.30
C PRO A 183 42.83 -25.50 -43.29
N GLU A 184 43.31 -26.34 -44.21
CA GLU A 184 42.48 -26.97 -45.25
C GLU A 184 41.37 -27.84 -44.65
N ASN A 185 41.70 -28.65 -43.63
CA ASN A 185 40.74 -29.53 -42.97
C ASN A 185 39.65 -28.73 -42.26
N VAL A 186 39.99 -27.60 -41.66
CA VAL A 186 39.04 -26.73 -40.97
C VAL A 186 38.10 -26.05 -41.95
N ILE A 187 38.64 -25.50 -43.05
CA ILE A 187 37.83 -24.86 -44.09
C ILE A 187 36.84 -25.87 -44.68
N GLN A 188 37.32 -27.08 -44.99
CA GLN A 188 36.47 -28.14 -45.51
C GLN A 188 35.37 -28.51 -44.50
N LEU A 189 35.72 -28.81 -43.26
CA LEU A 189 34.74 -29.22 -42.25
C LEU A 189 33.71 -28.12 -41.92
N LEU A 190 34.15 -26.87 -41.77
CA LEU A 190 33.22 -25.77 -41.46
C LEU A 190 32.31 -25.44 -42.65
N SER A 191 32.80 -25.54 -43.88
CA SER A 191 32.00 -25.27 -45.07
C SER A 191 31.02 -26.41 -45.39
N GLU A 192 31.45 -27.66 -45.27
CA GLU A 192 30.58 -28.84 -45.51
C GLU A 192 29.47 -28.96 -44.46
N ASN A 193 29.73 -28.53 -43.22
CA ASN A 193 28.75 -28.61 -42.12
C ASN A 193 27.97 -27.30 -41.89
N TYR A 194 28.12 -26.29 -42.74
CA TYR A 194 27.31 -25.09 -42.66
C TYR A 194 25.95 -25.31 -43.33
N THR A 195 24.90 -25.36 -42.51
CA THR A 195 23.50 -25.57 -42.90
C THR A 195 22.67 -24.29 -42.91
N ALA A 196 23.21 -23.17 -42.43
CA ALA A 196 22.58 -21.85 -42.43
C ALA A 196 21.21 -21.82 -41.71
N VAL A 197 21.09 -22.53 -40.60
CA VAL A 197 19.82 -22.62 -39.84
C VAL A 197 19.36 -21.24 -39.39
N ALA A 198 20.26 -20.39 -38.89
CA ALA A 198 19.93 -19.04 -38.44
C ALA A 198 19.36 -18.16 -39.57
N GLN A 199 19.96 -18.25 -40.76
CA GLN A 199 19.52 -17.50 -41.95
C GLN A 199 18.17 -18.01 -42.46
N THR A 200 17.94 -19.33 -42.36
CA THR A 200 16.65 -19.94 -42.70
C THR A 200 15.54 -19.46 -41.76
N VAL A 201 15.84 -19.26 -40.47
CA VAL A 201 14.90 -18.67 -39.50
C VAL A 201 14.55 -17.22 -39.85
N ASN A 202 15.53 -16.41 -40.27
CA ASN A 202 15.26 -15.04 -40.73
C ASN A 202 14.35 -15.02 -41.97
N LEU A 203 14.57 -15.93 -42.91
CA LEU A 203 13.72 -16.06 -44.10
C LEU A 203 12.29 -16.47 -43.74
N LEU A 204 12.13 -17.41 -42.81
CA LEU A 204 10.83 -17.80 -42.25
C LEU A 204 10.12 -16.62 -41.57
N ALA A 205 10.85 -15.80 -40.81
CA ALA A 205 10.31 -14.59 -40.20
C ALA A 205 9.81 -13.59 -41.26
N GLU A 206 10.57 -13.37 -42.34
CA GLU A 206 10.13 -12.54 -43.45
C GLU A 206 8.89 -13.09 -44.16
N TRP A 207 8.81 -14.41 -44.36
CA TRP A 207 7.64 -15.04 -44.96
C TRP A 207 6.40 -14.90 -44.07
N LEU A 208 6.53 -15.04 -42.75
CA LEU A 208 5.44 -14.77 -41.80
C LEU A 208 4.94 -13.33 -41.93
N ILE A 209 5.85 -12.36 -42.07
CA ILE A 209 5.47 -10.95 -42.28
C ILE A 209 4.74 -10.77 -43.62
N GLN A 210 5.25 -11.38 -44.71
CA GLN A 210 4.63 -11.29 -46.04
C GLN A 210 3.24 -11.95 -46.11
N THR A 211 3.01 -12.99 -45.32
CA THR A 211 1.71 -13.67 -45.21
C THR A 211 0.67 -12.92 -44.37
N GLY A 212 1.04 -11.78 -43.79
CA GLY A 212 0.14 -10.87 -43.10
C GLY A 212 0.24 -10.90 -41.57
N VAL A 213 1.21 -11.62 -41.00
CA VAL A 213 1.51 -11.52 -39.56
C VAL A 213 2.20 -10.19 -39.29
N GLU A 214 1.78 -9.47 -38.26
CA GLU A 214 2.42 -8.22 -37.90
C GLU A 214 3.88 -8.44 -37.48
N PRO A 215 4.83 -7.60 -37.93
CA PRO A 215 6.25 -7.74 -37.59
C PRO A 215 6.51 -7.82 -36.08
N LEU A 216 5.72 -7.09 -35.28
CA LEU A 216 5.81 -7.09 -33.82
C LEU A 216 5.50 -8.48 -33.23
N GLN A 217 4.51 -9.20 -33.78
CA GLN A 217 4.16 -10.53 -33.29
C GLN A 217 5.23 -11.58 -33.63
N VAL A 218 5.85 -11.45 -34.81
CA VAL A 218 6.98 -12.32 -35.20
C VAL A 218 8.17 -12.08 -34.28
N GLN A 219 8.49 -10.82 -34.00
CA GLN A 219 9.54 -10.44 -33.05
C GLN A 219 9.23 -10.98 -31.64
N GLU A 220 8.03 -10.76 -31.12
CA GLU A 220 7.60 -11.28 -29.82
C GLU A 220 7.71 -12.81 -29.74
N THR A 221 7.41 -13.53 -30.83
CA THR A 221 7.54 -15.00 -30.87
C THR A 221 8.99 -15.44 -30.67
N VAL A 222 9.94 -14.78 -31.33
CA VAL A 222 11.37 -15.04 -31.19
C VAL A 222 11.86 -14.65 -29.79
N GLU A 223 11.51 -13.45 -29.33
CA GLU A 223 11.87 -12.95 -27.99
C GLU A 223 11.37 -13.89 -26.88
N ASN A 224 10.11 -14.34 -26.96
CA ASN A 224 9.52 -15.26 -25.99
C ASN A 224 10.20 -16.64 -26.00
N HIS A 225 10.57 -17.15 -27.17
CA HIS A 225 11.31 -18.41 -27.27
C HIS A 225 12.71 -18.28 -26.66
N LEU A 226 13.42 -17.20 -27.00
CA LEU A 226 14.78 -16.92 -26.49
C LEU A 226 14.76 -16.73 -24.98
N LYS A 227 13.75 -16.03 -24.45
CA LYS A 227 13.48 -15.91 -23.02
C LYS A 227 13.30 -17.27 -22.35
N SER A 228 12.52 -18.17 -22.96
CA SER A 228 12.34 -19.53 -22.42
C SER A 228 13.65 -20.34 -22.41
N LEU A 229 14.48 -20.18 -23.44
CA LEU A 229 15.78 -20.84 -23.50
C LEU A 229 16.73 -20.30 -22.43
N LEU A 230 16.78 -18.98 -22.27
CA LEU A 230 17.59 -18.34 -21.23
C LEU A 230 17.17 -18.81 -19.85
N ILE A 231 15.87 -18.80 -19.52
CA ILE A 231 15.39 -19.30 -18.21
C ILE A 231 15.78 -20.77 -17.97
N LYS A 232 15.72 -21.61 -19.01
CA LYS A 232 15.99 -23.05 -18.87
C LYS A 232 17.47 -23.39 -18.72
N HIS A 233 18.35 -22.61 -19.35
CA HIS A 233 19.77 -22.90 -19.48
C HIS A 233 20.68 -21.89 -18.75
N PHE A 234 20.11 -20.97 -17.99
CA PHE A 234 20.86 -19.99 -17.22
C PHE A 234 21.76 -20.68 -16.19
N ASP A 235 23.04 -20.29 -16.17
CA ASP A 235 24.03 -20.73 -15.18
C ASP A 235 24.54 -19.50 -14.41
N PRO A 236 24.18 -19.36 -13.12
CA PRO A 236 24.55 -18.19 -12.33
C PRO A 236 26.07 -18.06 -12.15
N ARG A 237 26.82 -19.17 -12.13
CA ARG A 237 28.29 -19.13 -11.93
C ARG A 237 28.99 -18.53 -13.13
N LYS A 238 28.56 -18.91 -14.33
CA LYS A 238 29.10 -18.36 -15.59
C LYS A 238 28.76 -16.88 -15.74
N ALA A 239 27.51 -16.51 -15.41
CA ALA A 239 27.08 -15.12 -15.44
C ALA A 239 27.91 -14.25 -14.48
N ASP A 240 28.18 -14.75 -13.27
CA ASP A 240 29.03 -14.05 -12.31
C ASP A 240 30.49 -13.97 -12.76
N SER A 241 31.04 -15.03 -13.40
CA SER A 241 32.40 -15.02 -13.96
C SER A 241 32.59 -13.86 -14.95
N ILE A 242 31.67 -13.73 -15.92
CA ILE A 242 31.69 -12.65 -16.93
C ILE A 242 31.70 -11.29 -16.25
N PHE A 243 30.87 -11.13 -15.22
CA PHE A 243 30.75 -9.88 -14.50
C PHE A 243 31.98 -9.56 -13.63
N THR A 244 32.66 -10.58 -13.08
CA THR A 244 33.84 -10.39 -12.23
C THR A 244 35.14 -10.26 -13.02
N GLU A 245 35.27 -10.93 -14.15
CA GLU A 245 36.49 -10.94 -14.97
C GLU A 245 36.64 -9.67 -15.80
N GLU A 246 35.56 -9.14 -16.37
CA GLU A 246 35.61 -7.93 -17.20
C GLU A 246 35.78 -6.65 -16.36
N GLY A 247 35.49 -6.68 -15.05
CA GLY A 247 35.68 -5.56 -14.10
C GLY A 247 34.79 -4.33 -14.35
N GLU A 248 34.17 -4.23 -15.53
CA GLU A 248 33.24 -3.19 -15.95
C GLU A 248 31.85 -3.78 -16.25
N THR A 249 30.84 -2.93 -16.24
CA THR A 249 29.47 -3.32 -16.56
C THR A 249 29.34 -3.59 -18.06
N PRO A 250 28.90 -4.78 -18.49
CA PRO A 250 28.84 -5.08 -19.91
C PRO A 250 27.85 -4.14 -20.65
N ALA A 251 28.28 -3.52 -21.75
CA ALA A 251 27.46 -2.54 -22.47
C ALA A 251 26.14 -3.11 -23.02
N TRP A 252 26.11 -4.43 -23.31
CA TRP A 252 24.89 -5.12 -23.75
C TRP A 252 23.81 -5.12 -22.65
N LEU A 253 24.20 -5.06 -21.38
CA LEU A 253 23.27 -5.11 -20.26
C LEU A 253 22.40 -3.85 -20.20
N GLU A 254 23.00 -2.67 -20.40
CA GLU A 254 22.26 -1.40 -20.45
C GLU A 254 21.26 -1.37 -21.62
N GLN A 255 21.65 -1.91 -22.78
CA GLN A 255 20.78 -2.02 -23.95
C GLN A 255 19.59 -2.95 -23.68
N MET A 256 19.82 -4.09 -23.01
CA MET A 256 18.74 -5.00 -22.63
C MET A 256 17.79 -4.35 -21.62
N ILE A 257 18.29 -3.59 -20.64
CA ILE A 257 17.47 -2.92 -19.62
C ILE A 257 16.50 -1.90 -20.24
N ALA A 258 16.83 -1.30 -21.40
CA ALA A 258 15.94 -0.37 -22.08
C ALA A 258 14.58 -1.00 -22.48
N HIS A 259 14.54 -2.32 -22.69
CA HIS A 259 13.33 -3.02 -23.13
C HIS A 259 12.61 -3.75 -21.98
N THR A 260 11.29 -3.57 -21.91
CA THR A 260 10.40 -4.19 -20.91
C THR A 260 10.48 -5.72 -20.88
N THR A 261 10.53 -6.36 -22.04
CA THR A 261 10.57 -7.84 -22.18
C THR A 261 11.74 -8.47 -21.44
N TRP A 262 12.92 -7.83 -21.54
CA TRP A 262 14.16 -8.28 -20.92
C TRP A 262 14.24 -7.92 -19.44
N ARG A 263 13.67 -6.78 -19.01
CA ARG A 263 13.52 -6.49 -17.57
C ARG A 263 12.72 -7.58 -16.85
N ASP A 264 11.61 -8.03 -17.43
CA ASP A 264 10.82 -9.15 -16.88
C ASP A 264 11.62 -10.47 -16.85
N LEU A 265 12.50 -10.72 -17.83
CA LEU A 265 13.40 -11.87 -17.78
C LEU A 265 14.36 -11.78 -16.59
N PHE A 266 14.99 -10.62 -16.37
CA PHE A 266 15.92 -10.43 -15.25
C PHE A 266 15.23 -10.60 -13.90
N TYR A 267 13.99 -10.13 -13.73
CA TYR A 267 13.24 -10.36 -12.50
C TYR A 267 12.97 -11.84 -12.24
N LYS A 268 12.57 -12.60 -13.27
CA LYS A 268 12.34 -14.05 -13.16
C LYS A 268 13.61 -14.82 -12.83
N LEU A 269 14.73 -14.45 -13.48
CA LEU A 269 16.03 -15.07 -13.21
C LEU A 269 16.52 -14.75 -11.81
N ALA A 270 16.38 -13.49 -11.35
CA ALA A 270 16.82 -13.08 -10.01
C ALA A 270 15.97 -13.70 -8.89
N GLU A 271 14.71 -14.05 -9.17
CA GLU A 271 13.88 -14.83 -8.25
C GLU A 271 14.31 -16.31 -8.19
N ALA A 272 14.69 -16.89 -9.33
CA ALA A 272 15.19 -18.27 -9.39
C ALA A 272 16.61 -18.43 -8.82
N HIS A 273 17.44 -17.40 -8.93
CA HIS A 273 18.86 -17.40 -8.56
C HIS A 273 19.22 -16.16 -7.70
N PRO A 274 18.78 -16.09 -6.44
CA PRO A 274 18.98 -14.92 -5.58
C PRO A 274 20.46 -14.64 -5.24
N ASP A 275 21.31 -15.66 -5.26
CA ASP A 275 22.73 -15.55 -4.90
C ASP A 275 23.62 -15.04 -6.06
N CYS A 276 23.07 -14.85 -7.27
CA CYS A 276 23.82 -14.41 -8.43
C CYS A 276 24.13 -12.91 -8.34
N LEU A 277 25.42 -12.55 -8.37
CA LEU A 277 25.90 -11.18 -8.26
C LEU A 277 25.48 -10.33 -9.46
N MET A 278 25.60 -10.89 -10.67
CA MET A 278 25.25 -10.19 -11.90
C MET A 278 23.76 -9.82 -11.94
N LEU A 279 22.87 -10.74 -11.55
CA LEU A 279 21.43 -10.48 -11.49
C LEU A 279 21.08 -9.43 -10.42
N ASN A 280 21.72 -9.53 -9.26
CA ASN A 280 21.58 -8.56 -8.19
C ASN A 280 22.00 -7.14 -8.64
N PHE A 281 23.13 -7.03 -9.33
CA PHE A 281 23.60 -5.78 -9.90
C PHE A 281 22.68 -5.26 -11.01
N THR A 282 22.17 -6.15 -11.86
CA THR A 282 21.23 -5.80 -12.94
C THR A 282 19.93 -5.21 -12.37
N VAL A 283 19.37 -5.78 -11.30
CA VAL A 283 18.17 -5.24 -10.64
C VAL A 283 18.42 -3.84 -10.07
N LYS A 284 19.63 -3.60 -9.54
CA LYS A 284 20.05 -2.27 -9.11
C LYS A 284 20.13 -1.29 -10.29
N LEU A 285 20.73 -1.67 -11.42
CA LEU A 285 20.76 -0.83 -12.62
C LEU A 285 19.37 -0.52 -13.16
N ILE A 286 18.46 -1.49 -13.16
CA ILE A 286 17.05 -1.27 -13.56
C ILE A 286 16.39 -0.24 -12.64
N SER A 287 16.69 -0.28 -11.34
CA SER A 287 16.23 0.73 -10.38
C SER A 287 16.86 2.11 -10.63
N ASP A 288 18.17 2.19 -10.92
CA ASP A 288 18.88 3.43 -11.25
C ASP A 288 18.35 4.07 -12.54
N ALA A 289 17.95 3.27 -13.52
CA ALA A 289 17.32 3.72 -14.77
C ALA A 289 15.89 4.24 -14.59
N GLY A 290 15.30 4.09 -13.40
CA GLY A 290 13.97 4.64 -13.06
C GLY A 290 12.80 3.67 -13.19
N TYR A 291 13.04 2.41 -13.61
CA TYR A 291 11.99 1.38 -13.80
C TYR A 291 11.59 0.67 -12.50
N GLN A 292 11.77 1.31 -11.35
CA GLN A 292 11.51 0.72 -10.02
C GLN A 292 10.04 0.34 -9.77
N GLY A 293 9.08 0.93 -10.49
CA GLY A 293 7.66 0.59 -10.39
C GLY A 293 7.28 -0.74 -11.04
N GLU A 294 8.15 -1.28 -11.91
CA GLU A 294 7.93 -2.56 -12.60
C GLU A 294 8.43 -3.76 -11.77
N ILE A 295 9.22 -3.50 -10.73
CA ILE A 295 9.75 -4.51 -9.82
C ILE A 295 8.62 -5.01 -8.92
N THR A 296 7.82 -5.92 -9.47
CA THR A 296 6.69 -6.57 -8.79
C THR A 296 7.11 -7.88 -8.09
N SER A 297 8.31 -8.41 -8.38
CA SER A 297 8.86 -9.57 -7.68
C SER A 297 9.37 -9.17 -6.30
N VAL A 298 8.50 -9.42 -5.33
CA VAL A 298 8.69 -9.09 -3.91
C VAL A 298 9.99 -9.67 -3.34
N SER A 299 10.39 -10.87 -3.75
CA SER A 299 11.54 -11.61 -3.20
C SER A 299 12.87 -10.93 -3.51
N THR A 300 13.13 -10.59 -4.78
CA THR A 300 14.39 -9.97 -5.23
C THR A 300 14.57 -8.55 -4.72
N ALA A 301 13.50 -7.74 -4.71
CA ALA A 301 13.55 -6.35 -4.25
C ALA A 301 13.85 -6.25 -2.74
N CYS A 302 13.41 -7.21 -1.94
CA CYS A 302 13.55 -7.19 -0.49
C CYS A 302 14.95 -7.55 0.03
N GLN A 303 15.80 -8.16 -0.80
CA GLN A 303 17.16 -8.57 -0.40
C GLN A 303 18.15 -7.41 -0.43
N GLN A 304 17.93 -6.40 -1.27
CA GLN A 304 18.80 -5.24 -1.38
C GLN A 304 18.16 -3.98 -0.79
N LEU A 305 18.78 -3.41 0.24
CA LEU A 305 18.25 -2.25 0.95
C LEU A 305 18.02 -1.04 0.03
N GLU A 306 18.94 -0.77 -0.91
CA GLU A 306 18.83 0.38 -1.83
C GLU A 306 17.61 0.24 -2.76
N VAL A 307 17.44 -0.94 -3.37
CA VAL A 307 16.30 -1.25 -4.24
C VAL A 307 15.01 -1.18 -3.43
N PHE A 308 14.96 -1.87 -2.29
CA PHE A 308 13.79 -1.86 -1.40
C PHE A 308 13.37 -0.45 -0.99
N SER A 309 14.34 0.40 -0.58
CA SER A 309 14.06 1.78 -0.15
C SER A 309 13.45 2.63 -1.25
N ARG A 310 13.89 2.44 -2.50
CA ARG A 310 13.36 3.17 -3.66
C ARG A 310 11.96 2.70 -4.03
N VAL A 311 11.73 1.39 -4.07
CA VAL A 311 10.39 0.82 -4.33
C VAL A 311 9.43 1.25 -3.23
N LEU A 312 9.82 1.17 -1.95
CA LEU A 312 9.04 1.65 -0.82
C LEU A 312 8.64 3.13 -0.98
N ARG A 313 9.59 3.99 -1.37
CA ARG A 313 9.34 5.41 -1.62
C ARG A 313 8.31 5.64 -2.73
N THR A 314 8.48 4.97 -3.88
CA THR A 314 7.56 5.15 -5.01
C THR A 314 6.17 4.60 -4.71
N SER A 315 6.07 3.43 -4.07
CA SER A 315 4.77 2.87 -3.70
C SER A 315 4.06 3.72 -2.65
N LEU A 316 4.78 4.25 -1.64
CA LEU A 316 4.20 5.19 -0.68
C LEU A 316 3.71 6.47 -1.36
N ALA A 317 4.47 7.02 -2.32
CA ALA A 317 4.03 8.18 -3.10
C ALA A 317 2.75 7.87 -3.89
N THR A 318 2.70 6.74 -4.59
CA THR A 318 1.51 6.30 -5.33
C THR A 318 0.28 6.15 -4.43
N ILE A 319 0.45 5.63 -3.21
CA ILE A 319 -0.65 5.50 -2.25
C ILE A 319 -1.11 6.88 -1.74
N LEU A 320 -0.17 7.77 -1.44
CA LEU A 320 -0.49 9.13 -0.96
C LEU A 320 -1.18 9.97 -2.03
N ASP A 321 -0.70 9.91 -3.28
CA ASP A 321 -1.29 10.61 -4.42
C ASP A 321 -2.66 10.02 -4.80
N GLY A 322 -2.83 8.70 -4.64
CA GLY A 322 -4.08 8.01 -4.92
C GLY A 322 -5.20 8.27 -3.90
N GLY A 323 -4.87 8.76 -2.71
CA GLY A 323 -5.84 9.07 -1.65
C GLY A 323 -6.57 7.85 -1.07
N GLU A 324 -7.63 8.09 -0.29
CA GLU A 324 -8.40 7.04 0.39
C GLU A 324 -9.12 6.10 -0.58
N GLU A 325 -9.53 6.59 -1.76
CA GLU A 325 -10.25 5.79 -2.77
C GLU A 325 -9.36 4.69 -3.38
N ASN A 326 -8.10 5.01 -3.69
CA ASN A 326 -7.18 4.04 -4.27
C ASN A 326 -6.41 3.24 -3.21
N LEU A 327 -6.61 3.53 -1.92
CA LEU A 327 -5.97 2.80 -0.83
C LEU A 327 -6.32 1.31 -0.90
N GLU A 328 -7.60 0.97 -1.07
CA GLU A 328 -8.05 -0.43 -1.17
C GLU A 328 -7.40 -1.18 -2.35
N LYS A 329 -7.15 -0.47 -3.46
CA LYS A 329 -6.54 -1.05 -4.67
C LYS A 329 -5.03 -1.24 -4.54
N ASN A 330 -4.32 -0.24 -4.04
CA ASN A 330 -2.85 -0.21 -4.06
C ASN A 330 -2.22 -0.81 -2.81
N LEU A 331 -2.95 -0.83 -1.68
CA LEU A 331 -2.45 -1.34 -0.42
C LEU A 331 -2.04 -2.83 -0.44
N PRO A 332 -2.79 -3.77 -1.08
CA PRO A 332 -2.44 -5.19 -1.01
C PRO A 332 -1.07 -5.52 -1.61
N GLU A 333 -0.69 -4.89 -2.73
CA GLU A 333 0.62 -5.09 -3.36
C GLU A 333 1.74 -4.50 -2.49
N PHE A 334 1.52 -3.28 -1.99
CA PHE A 334 2.44 -2.63 -1.07
C PHE A 334 2.64 -3.42 0.23
N ALA A 335 1.56 -3.88 0.85
CA ALA A 335 1.59 -4.63 2.09
C ALA A 335 2.21 -6.02 1.89
N LYS A 336 1.99 -6.68 0.74
CA LYS A 336 2.66 -7.94 0.38
C LYS A 336 4.18 -7.75 0.32
N MET A 337 4.65 -6.65 -0.26
CA MET A 337 6.08 -6.32 -0.32
C MET A 337 6.65 -6.05 1.09
N VAL A 338 5.99 -5.19 1.86
CA VAL A 338 6.47 -4.81 3.20
C VAL A 338 6.44 -5.99 4.18
N CYS A 339 5.41 -6.83 4.11
CA CYS A 339 5.24 -8.00 4.99
C CYS A 339 5.95 -9.26 4.48
N HIS A 340 6.83 -9.16 3.47
CA HIS A 340 7.56 -10.32 2.96
C HIS A 340 8.51 -10.93 4.00
N GLY A 341 9.19 -10.07 4.76
CA GLY A 341 10.09 -10.46 5.84
C GLY A 341 9.90 -9.57 7.08
N GLU A 342 10.28 -10.06 8.25
CA GLU A 342 10.15 -9.30 9.49
C GLU A 342 11.08 -8.07 9.50
N HIS A 343 12.27 -8.20 8.90
CA HIS A 343 13.21 -7.08 8.78
C HIS A 343 12.74 -6.01 7.79
N THR A 344 12.09 -6.37 6.68
CA THR A 344 11.51 -5.39 5.74
C THR A 344 10.32 -4.69 6.35
N TYR A 345 9.50 -5.41 7.12
CA TYR A 345 8.41 -4.84 7.90
C TYR A 345 8.91 -3.82 8.93
N LEU A 346 9.93 -4.19 9.72
CA LEU A 346 10.56 -3.30 10.70
C LEU A 346 11.12 -2.04 10.04
N PHE A 347 11.83 -2.18 8.93
CA PHE A 347 12.38 -1.03 8.19
C PHE A 347 11.26 -0.09 7.71
N ALA A 348 10.24 -0.64 7.03
CA ALA A 348 9.14 0.17 6.51
C ALA A 348 8.35 0.87 7.62
N GLN A 349 8.03 0.17 8.71
CA GLN A 349 7.34 0.76 9.87
C GLN A 349 8.20 1.82 10.56
N SER A 350 9.52 1.64 10.63
CA SER A 350 10.43 2.67 11.16
C SER A 350 10.39 3.94 10.31
N MET A 351 10.46 3.81 8.98
CA MET A 351 10.34 4.94 8.06
C MET A 351 8.98 5.64 8.20
N MET A 352 7.89 4.88 8.22
CA MET A 352 6.55 5.44 8.39
C MET A 352 6.36 6.10 9.76
N SER A 353 6.97 5.58 10.82
CA SER A 353 6.94 6.19 12.16
C SER A 353 7.63 7.56 12.18
N ILE A 354 8.77 7.69 11.51
CA ILE A 354 9.49 8.98 11.38
C ILE A 354 8.63 9.97 10.57
N LEU A 355 8.13 9.55 9.41
CA LEU A 355 7.28 10.39 8.54
C LEU A 355 5.96 10.80 9.21
N ALA A 356 5.41 9.96 10.08
CA ALA A 356 4.18 10.25 10.81
C ALA A 356 4.34 11.31 11.92
N GLN A 357 5.58 11.70 12.27
CA GLN A 357 5.85 12.77 13.24
C GLN A 357 5.56 14.17 12.66
N GLU A 358 5.50 14.30 11.34
CA GLU A 358 5.19 15.56 10.66
C GLU A 358 3.73 15.99 10.91
N GLU A 359 3.54 17.21 11.41
CA GLU A 359 2.20 17.76 11.68
C GLU A 359 1.38 17.94 10.39
N GLN A 360 2.06 18.18 9.27
CA GLN A 360 1.44 18.38 7.96
C GLN A 360 1.48 17.07 7.17
N GLY A 361 0.35 16.36 7.12
CA GLY A 361 0.19 15.16 6.29
C GLY A 361 0.69 13.85 6.92
N GLY A 362 1.40 13.88 8.05
CA GLY A 362 1.87 12.67 8.75
C GLY A 362 0.74 11.70 9.17
N SER A 363 -0.49 12.21 9.33
CA SER A 363 -1.67 11.36 9.60
C SER A 363 -1.98 10.37 8.47
N ALA A 364 -1.73 10.74 7.21
CA ALA A 364 -1.94 9.85 6.08
C ALA A 364 -0.94 8.68 6.10
N VAL A 365 0.33 8.97 6.40
CA VAL A 365 1.36 7.94 6.57
C VAL A 365 1.06 7.03 7.76
N ARG A 366 0.58 7.60 8.88
CA ARG A 366 0.14 6.83 10.05
C ARG A 366 -1.01 5.88 9.69
N ARG A 367 -1.93 6.30 8.83
CA ARG A 367 -3.01 5.43 8.34
C ARG A 367 -2.46 4.26 7.52
N ILE A 368 -1.56 4.53 6.57
CA ILE A 368 -0.93 3.48 5.75
C ILE A 368 -0.20 2.48 6.66
N ALA A 369 0.55 2.95 7.65
CA ALA A 369 1.24 2.09 8.61
C ALA A 369 0.29 1.15 9.38
N GLN A 370 -0.88 1.66 9.78
CA GLN A 370 -1.93 0.89 10.47
C GLN A 370 -2.59 -0.14 9.55
N GLU A 371 -2.81 0.20 8.28
CA GLU A 371 -3.36 -0.74 7.30
C GLU A 371 -2.36 -1.86 6.96
N VAL A 372 -1.06 -1.55 6.85
CA VAL A 372 0.00 -2.56 6.72
C VAL A 372 0.09 -3.45 7.96
N GLN A 373 -0.07 -2.88 9.16
CA GLN A 373 -0.16 -3.65 10.40
C GLN A 373 -1.38 -4.60 10.41
N ARG A 374 -2.54 -4.14 9.93
CA ARG A 374 -3.73 -4.98 9.80
C ARG A 374 -3.47 -6.14 8.83
N TYR A 375 -2.90 -5.85 7.67
CA TYR A 375 -2.54 -6.88 6.69
C TYR A 375 -1.57 -7.93 7.27
N ALA A 376 -0.56 -7.50 8.03
CA ALA A 376 0.37 -8.41 8.70
C ALA A 376 -0.36 -9.36 9.67
N HIS A 377 -1.31 -8.83 10.44
CA HIS A 377 -2.12 -9.62 11.36
C HIS A 377 -3.02 -10.63 10.63
N GLU A 378 -3.68 -10.22 9.53
CA GLU A 378 -4.51 -11.10 8.70
C GLU A 378 -3.71 -12.24 8.04
N LYS A 379 -2.41 -12.01 7.78
CA LYS A 379 -1.48 -13.04 7.30
C LYS A 379 -0.88 -13.91 8.40
N GLY A 380 -1.23 -13.67 9.67
CA GLY A 380 -0.77 -14.45 10.82
C GLY A 380 0.61 -14.03 11.35
N HIS A 381 1.13 -12.87 10.97
CA HIS A 381 2.37 -12.34 11.54
C HIS A 381 2.10 -11.60 12.87
N ASP A 382 2.88 -11.88 13.92
CA ASP A 382 2.82 -11.12 15.16
C ASP A 382 3.65 -9.83 15.07
N ALA A 383 3.08 -8.81 14.43
CA ALA A 383 3.68 -7.48 14.33
C ALA A 383 3.44 -6.57 15.55
N SER A 384 2.80 -7.08 16.61
CA SER A 384 2.35 -6.27 17.74
C SER A 384 3.53 -5.70 18.53
N GLN A 385 4.59 -6.49 18.72
CA GLN A 385 5.78 -6.08 19.47
C GLN A 385 6.55 -4.97 18.77
N ILE A 386 6.71 -5.07 17.44
CA ILE A 386 7.35 -4.04 16.61
C ILE A 386 6.55 -2.73 16.72
N THR A 387 5.23 -2.81 16.62
CA THR A 387 4.36 -1.63 16.73
C THR A 387 4.52 -0.91 18.07
N LEU A 388 4.59 -1.68 19.17
CA LEU A 388 4.76 -1.11 20.51
C LEU A 388 6.17 -0.57 20.73
N ALA A 389 7.20 -1.19 20.17
CA ALA A 389 8.59 -0.75 20.25
C ALA A 389 8.85 0.55 19.48
N LEU A 390 8.17 0.73 18.33
CA LEU A 390 8.28 1.93 17.50
C LEU A 390 7.50 3.13 18.05
N GLY A 391 6.56 2.90 18.96
CA GLY A 391 5.79 3.94 19.63
C GLY A 391 6.45 4.47 20.90
N THR A 392 5.80 5.45 21.53
CA THR A 392 6.17 5.96 22.86
C THR A 392 5.79 5.00 24.00
N ALA A 393 5.08 3.92 23.68
CA ALA A 393 4.54 2.91 24.59
C ALA A 393 5.60 2.30 25.50
N ALA A 394 6.81 2.05 24.97
CA ALA A 394 7.93 1.48 25.72
C ALA A 394 8.33 2.30 26.95
N SER A 395 8.03 3.61 26.97
CA SER A 395 8.25 4.49 28.12
C SER A 395 7.36 4.15 29.33
N TYR A 396 6.32 3.33 29.14
CA TYR A 396 5.38 2.88 30.16
C TYR A 396 5.34 1.34 30.21
N PRO A 397 6.36 0.67 30.79
CA PRO A 397 6.58 -0.77 30.62
C PRO A 397 5.39 -1.65 31.01
N ARG A 398 4.69 -1.31 32.10
CA ARG A 398 3.52 -2.08 32.57
C ARG A 398 2.34 -2.00 31.62
N ALA A 399 2.05 -0.82 31.07
CA ALA A 399 0.96 -0.65 30.11
C ALA A 399 1.34 -1.28 28.76
N CYS A 400 2.59 -1.10 28.33
CA CYS A 400 3.13 -1.73 27.13
C CYS A 400 3.07 -3.26 27.18
N GLN A 401 3.43 -3.86 28.31
CA GLN A 401 3.38 -5.32 28.51
C GLN A 401 1.93 -5.84 28.44
N ALA A 402 1.00 -5.18 29.12
CA ALA A 402 -0.43 -5.54 29.09
C ALA A 402 -1.01 -5.43 27.68
N LEU A 403 -0.69 -4.36 26.95
CA LEU A 403 -1.12 -4.16 25.56
C LEU A 403 -0.50 -5.21 24.62
N GLY A 404 0.79 -5.48 24.74
CA GLY A 404 1.49 -6.48 23.93
C GLY A 404 0.91 -7.87 24.12
N ALA A 405 0.62 -8.26 25.37
CA ALA A 405 0.01 -9.54 25.68
C ALA A 405 -1.40 -9.70 25.07
N MET A 406 -2.22 -8.65 25.11
CA MET A 406 -3.57 -8.68 24.52
C MET A 406 -3.55 -8.64 22.98
N LEU A 407 -2.64 -7.85 22.38
CA LEU A 407 -2.51 -7.74 20.93
C LEU A 407 -1.93 -9.02 20.31
N SER A 408 -0.88 -9.59 20.89
CA SER A 408 -0.27 -10.85 20.42
C SER A 408 -1.26 -12.02 20.50
N LYS A 409 -2.11 -12.07 21.55
CA LYS A 409 -3.18 -13.07 21.68
C LYS A 409 -4.41 -12.80 20.82
N GLY A 410 -4.58 -11.58 20.30
CA GLY A 410 -5.80 -11.17 19.61
C GLY A 410 -7.05 -11.22 20.48
N ALA A 411 -6.93 -11.03 21.80
CA ALA A 411 -8.06 -11.10 22.73
C ALA A 411 -7.86 -10.26 24.00
N LEU A 412 -8.95 -9.66 24.49
CA LEU A 412 -8.95 -8.93 25.77
C LEU A 412 -9.04 -9.90 26.94
N ASN A 413 -8.23 -9.68 27.98
CA ASN A 413 -8.33 -10.44 29.22
C ASN A 413 -8.58 -9.53 30.44
N PRO A 414 -9.36 -9.97 31.44
CA PRO A 414 -9.77 -9.11 32.56
C PRO A 414 -8.61 -8.63 33.44
N ALA A 415 -7.51 -9.40 33.52
CA ALA A 415 -6.34 -9.07 34.32
C ALA A 415 -5.61 -7.85 33.74
N ASP A 416 -5.24 -7.91 32.46
CA ASP A 416 -4.55 -6.84 31.75
C ASP A 416 -5.44 -5.59 31.61
N ILE A 417 -6.74 -5.75 31.37
CA ILE A 417 -7.70 -4.63 31.40
C ILE A 417 -7.75 -3.97 32.78
N THR A 418 -7.68 -4.75 33.87
CA THR A 418 -7.65 -4.18 35.23
C THR A 418 -6.36 -3.40 35.50
N VAL A 419 -5.22 -3.87 34.96
CA VAL A 419 -3.95 -3.14 35.02
C VAL A 419 -4.06 -1.79 34.30
N LEU A 420 -4.54 -1.79 33.04
CA LEU A 420 -4.73 -0.56 32.28
C LEU A 420 -5.73 0.38 32.96
N PHE A 421 -6.87 -0.14 33.44
CA PHE A 421 -7.88 0.64 34.14
C PHE A 421 -7.31 1.37 35.36
N LYS A 422 -6.52 0.68 36.18
CA LYS A 422 -5.86 1.30 37.34
C LYS A 422 -4.91 2.43 36.94
N MET A 423 -4.18 2.26 35.84
CA MET A 423 -3.24 3.28 35.34
C MET A 423 -3.97 4.50 34.78
N PHE A 424 -4.99 4.32 33.94
CA PHE A 424 -5.73 5.43 33.30
C PHE A 424 -6.69 6.17 34.25
N THR A 425 -7.04 5.56 35.39
CA THR A 425 -7.82 6.21 36.46
C THR A 425 -6.93 6.97 37.45
N SER A 426 -5.61 6.79 37.40
CA SER A 426 -4.68 7.44 38.33
C SER A 426 -4.55 8.95 38.07
N MET A 427 -3.89 9.66 38.99
CA MET A 427 -3.64 11.10 38.88
C MET A 427 -2.68 11.44 37.74
N ASP A 428 -1.80 10.51 37.37
CA ASP A 428 -0.88 10.66 36.24
C ASP A 428 -1.04 9.49 35.26
N PRO A 429 -2.09 9.53 34.41
CA PRO A 429 -2.36 8.44 33.48
C PRO A 429 -1.32 8.41 32.36
N PRO A 430 -1.06 7.26 31.70
CA PRO A 430 -0.24 7.22 30.49
C PRO A 430 -0.82 8.10 29.36
N PRO A 431 -0.03 8.44 28.32
CA PRO A 431 -0.50 9.14 27.14
C PRO A 431 -1.67 8.42 26.48
N VAL A 432 -2.70 9.17 26.06
CA VAL A 432 -3.91 8.57 25.49
C VAL A 432 -3.63 7.84 24.16
N GLU A 433 -2.60 8.25 23.43
CA GLU A 433 -2.18 7.58 22.18
C GLU A 433 -1.86 6.09 22.35
N LEU A 434 -1.43 5.70 23.56
CA LEU A 434 -1.06 4.32 23.90
C LEU A 434 -2.23 3.34 23.75
N ILE A 435 -3.45 3.81 24.00
CA ILE A 435 -4.69 3.02 23.88
C ILE A 435 -5.48 3.35 22.62
N ARG A 436 -4.97 4.23 21.75
CA ARG A 436 -5.55 4.56 20.43
C ARG A 436 -4.92 3.75 19.30
N VAL A 437 -4.57 2.49 19.59
CA VAL A 437 -4.13 1.52 18.59
C VAL A 437 -5.38 0.89 17.95
N PRO A 438 -5.60 1.00 16.63
CA PRO A 438 -6.82 0.49 16.00
C PRO A 438 -7.08 -0.99 16.26
N ALA A 439 -6.04 -1.83 16.20
CA ALA A 439 -6.14 -3.26 16.52
C ALA A 439 -6.65 -3.48 17.95
N PHE A 440 -6.19 -2.68 18.92
CA PHE A 440 -6.66 -2.78 20.31
C PHE A 440 -8.12 -2.37 20.46
N LEU A 441 -8.55 -1.29 19.77
CA LEU A 441 -9.94 -0.85 19.78
C LEU A 441 -10.88 -1.86 19.11
N ASP A 442 -10.43 -2.54 18.06
CA ASP A 442 -11.22 -3.59 17.40
C ASP A 442 -11.46 -4.78 18.33
N LEU A 443 -10.50 -5.14 19.19
CA LEU A 443 -10.71 -6.15 20.24
C LEU A 443 -11.83 -5.75 21.22
N PHE A 444 -12.01 -4.45 21.51
CA PHE A 444 -13.17 -3.99 22.28
C PHE A 444 -14.46 -4.12 21.49
N MET A 445 -14.47 -3.83 20.19
CA MET A 445 -15.66 -4.03 19.36
C MET A 445 -16.10 -5.49 19.42
N GLN A 446 -15.16 -6.42 19.27
CA GLN A 446 -15.41 -7.85 19.35
C GLN A 446 -15.89 -8.30 20.74
N SER A 447 -15.31 -7.74 21.82
CA SER A 447 -15.65 -8.14 23.18
C SER A 447 -16.95 -7.50 23.71
N LEU A 448 -17.34 -6.32 23.23
CA LEU A 448 -18.48 -5.55 23.75
C LEU A 448 -19.68 -5.53 22.82
N PHE A 449 -19.52 -5.71 21.50
CA PHE A 449 -20.62 -5.55 20.56
C PHE A 449 -20.91 -6.81 19.75
N LYS A 450 -20.06 -7.85 19.82
CA LYS A 450 -20.33 -9.09 19.10
C LYS A 450 -21.51 -9.85 19.72
N PRO A 451 -22.51 -10.27 18.92
CA PRO A 451 -23.61 -11.11 19.41
C PRO A 451 -23.07 -12.37 20.10
N GLY A 452 -23.59 -12.69 21.29
CA GLY A 452 -23.18 -13.87 22.08
C GLY A 452 -21.83 -13.75 22.81
N ALA A 453 -21.12 -12.63 22.72
CA ALA A 453 -19.89 -12.42 23.47
C ALA A 453 -20.19 -12.28 24.98
N LYS A 454 -19.66 -13.22 25.79
CA LYS A 454 -19.83 -13.21 27.24
C LYS A 454 -18.74 -12.37 27.90
N ILE A 455 -19.12 -11.23 28.47
CA ILE A 455 -18.25 -10.40 29.31
C ILE A 455 -18.51 -10.66 30.79
N ASN A 456 -17.45 -10.72 31.59
CA ASN A 456 -17.60 -10.79 33.05
C ASN A 456 -18.16 -9.46 33.58
N GLN A 457 -19.32 -9.52 34.24
CA GLN A 457 -20.03 -8.35 34.76
C GLN A 457 -19.19 -7.55 35.77
N ASP A 458 -18.35 -8.22 36.58
CA ASP A 458 -17.49 -7.56 37.57
C ASP A 458 -16.44 -6.65 36.94
N HIS A 459 -16.03 -6.95 35.71
CA HIS A 459 -15.02 -6.19 34.99
C HIS A 459 -15.61 -5.29 33.89
N LYS A 460 -16.87 -5.48 33.51
CA LYS A 460 -17.54 -4.76 32.41
C LYS A 460 -17.37 -3.25 32.46
N HIS A 461 -17.57 -2.62 33.62
CA HIS A 461 -17.39 -1.18 33.79
C HIS A 461 -15.96 -0.70 33.45
N LYS A 462 -14.94 -1.55 33.65
CA LYS A 462 -13.54 -1.25 33.32
C LYS A 462 -13.31 -1.25 31.81
N TYR A 463 -13.91 -2.19 31.10
CA TYR A 463 -13.82 -2.26 29.63
C TYR A 463 -14.46 -1.02 29.00
N ILE A 464 -15.67 -0.69 29.43
CA ILE A 464 -16.42 0.49 28.98
C ILE A 464 -15.63 1.77 29.29
N HIS A 465 -15.03 1.87 30.49
CA HIS A 465 -14.24 3.04 30.86
C HIS A 465 -13.01 3.22 29.97
N ILE A 466 -12.25 2.15 29.70
CA ILE A 466 -11.06 2.22 28.84
C ILE A 466 -11.43 2.62 27.40
N LEU A 467 -12.48 2.01 26.83
CA LEU A 467 -12.95 2.36 25.49
C LEU A 467 -13.44 3.81 25.43
N ALA A 468 -14.22 4.24 26.42
CA ALA A 468 -14.69 5.62 26.52
C ALA A 468 -13.51 6.60 26.68
N TYR A 469 -12.50 6.24 27.48
CA TYR A 469 -11.31 7.06 27.68
C TYR A 469 -10.55 7.25 26.37
N ALA A 470 -10.33 6.17 25.61
CA ALA A 470 -9.67 6.24 24.31
C ALA A 470 -10.42 7.15 23.33
N ALA A 471 -11.75 7.10 23.34
CA ALA A 471 -12.60 7.85 22.41
C ALA A 471 -12.78 9.33 22.78
N SER A 472 -12.86 9.68 24.07
CA SER A 472 -13.33 11.01 24.52
C SER A 472 -12.27 11.91 25.14
N VAL A 473 -11.19 11.35 25.70
CA VAL A 473 -10.21 12.17 26.43
C VAL A 473 -9.32 12.96 25.48
N VAL A 474 -9.15 14.24 25.76
CA VAL A 474 -8.31 15.15 24.97
C VAL A 474 -7.13 15.64 25.81
N GLU A 475 -5.93 15.43 25.30
CA GLU A 475 -4.68 15.90 25.92
C GLU A 475 -4.14 17.10 25.16
N MET A 476 -3.59 18.08 25.89
CA MET A 476 -2.81 19.15 25.29
C MET A 476 -1.33 18.95 25.58
N TRP A 477 -0.53 18.87 24.52
CA TRP A 477 0.91 18.67 24.60
C TRP A 477 1.65 19.94 24.16
N LYS A 478 2.69 20.31 24.90
CA LYS A 478 3.63 21.38 24.51
C LYS A 478 5.06 20.90 24.78
N LYS A 479 5.93 20.93 23.77
CA LYS A 479 7.33 20.48 23.87
C LYS A 479 7.47 19.11 24.58
N ASN A 480 6.69 18.12 24.14
CA ASN A 480 6.64 16.75 24.69
C ASN A 480 6.28 16.65 26.19
N LYS A 481 5.62 17.68 26.75
CA LYS A 481 5.06 17.63 28.10
C LYS A 481 3.55 17.83 28.03
N ARG A 482 2.81 16.96 28.72
CA ARG A 482 1.36 17.05 28.84
C ARG A 482 1.00 18.19 29.79
N VAL A 483 0.23 19.16 29.29
CA VAL A 483 -0.15 20.38 30.01
C VAL A 483 -1.51 20.23 30.69
N SER A 484 -2.46 19.57 30.04
CA SER A 484 -3.81 19.38 30.57
C SER A 484 -4.48 18.15 29.97
N ILE A 485 -5.45 17.60 30.71
CA ILE A 485 -6.28 16.47 30.30
C ILE A 485 -7.74 16.89 30.47
N ASN A 486 -8.52 16.88 29.40
CA ASN A 486 -9.97 17.08 29.46
C ASN A 486 -10.68 15.72 29.52
N LYS A 487 -11.57 15.55 30.50
CA LYS A 487 -12.38 14.33 30.72
C LYS A 487 -13.89 14.61 30.75
N ASP A 488 -14.34 15.76 30.26
CA ASP A 488 -15.73 16.24 30.42
C ASP A 488 -16.74 15.31 29.75
N GLU A 489 -16.41 14.80 28.56
CA GLU A 489 -17.26 13.90 27.76
C GLU A 489 -17.15 12.41 28.15
N LEU A 490 -16.25 12.07 29.08
CA LEU A 490 -15.97 10.68 29.43
C LEU A 490 -17.20 9.99 30.02
N LYS A 491 -17.91 10.68 30.93
CA LYS A 491 -19.08 10.12 31.61
C LYS A 491 -20.25 9.88 30.66
N SER A 492 -20.53 10.83 29.77
CA SER A 492 -21.60 10.69 28.75
C SER A 492 -21.25 9.60 27.75
N THR A 493 -19.99 9.51 27.32
CA THR A 493 -19.51 8.47 26.39
C THR A 493 -19.58 7.08 27.00
N SER A 494 -19.13 6.91 28.26
CA SER A 494 -19.25 5.64 28.98
C SER A 494 -20.71 5.20 29.11
N LYS A 495 -21.61 6.13 29.47
CA LYS A 495 -23.04 5.84 29.58
C LYS A 495 -23.63 5.40 28.24
N ALA A 496 -23.29 6.08 27.14
CA ALA A 496 -23.78 5.73 25.80
C ALA A 496 -23.31 4.32 25.37
N ILE A 497 -22.03 3.99 25.59
CA ILE A 497 -21.49 2.65 25.31
C ILE A 497 -22.21 1.59 26.16
N GLU A 498 -22.40 1.86 27.45
CA GLU A 498 -23.08 0.93 28.37
C GLU A 498 -24.53 0.68 27.94
N THR A 499 -25.27 1.75 27.62
CA THR A 499 -26.64 1.66 27.13
C THR A 499 -26.72 0.80 25.88
N VAL A 500 -25.87 1.05 24.87
CA VAL A 500 -25.92 0.29 23.61
C VAL A 500 -25.45 -1.15 23.79
N HIS A 501 -24.40 -1.41 24.57
CA HIS A 501 -23.98 -2.77 24.88
C HIS A 501 -25.12 -3.58 25.55
N ASN A 502 -25.88 -2.97 26.45
CA ASN A 502 -27.04 -3.62 27.08
C ASN A 502 -28.20 -3.87 26.10
N LEU A 503 -28.29 -3.12 25.00
CA LEU A 503 -29.26 -3.35 23.93
C LEU A 503 -28.78 -4.46 22.97
N CYS A 504 -27.51 -4.45 22.58
CA CYS A 504 -26.94 -5.39 21.59
C CYS A 504 -26.65 -6.79 22.15
N CYS A 505 -26.25 -6.93 23.42
CA CYS A 505 -25.77 -8.20 24.00
C CYS A 505 -26.78 -8.91 24.91
N ASN A 506 -28.01 -8.41 25.02
CA ASN A 506 -29.02 -9.03 25.87
C ASN A 506 -29.86 -10.02 25.03
N GLU A 507 -29.44 -11.29 25.06
CA GLU A 507 -29.93 -12.41 24.22
C GLU A 507 -31.45 -12.65 24.27
N ASN A 508 -32.15 -12.08 25.27
CA ASN A 508 -33.59 -12.29 25.50
C ASN A 508 -34.50 -11.18 24.96
N LYS A 509 -33.95 -10.13 24.35
CA LYS A 509 -34.74 -9.01 23.84
C LYS A 509 -34.95 -9.19 22.33
N GLY A 510 -36.14 -9.65 21.93
CA GLY A 510 -36.50 -9.77 20.52
C GLY A 510 -36.49 -8.41 19.80
N ALA A 511 -36.56 -8.42 18.46
CA ALA A 511 -36.52 -7.22 17.62
C ALA A 511 -37.51 -6.10 18.05
N SER A 512 -38.63 -6.46 18.69
CA SER A 512 -39.64 -5.54 19.23
C SER A 512 -39.11 -4.57 20.30
N GLU A 513 -38.23 -5.02 21.20
CA GLU A 513 -37.63 -4.14 22.21
C GLU A 513 -36.59 -3.18 21.62
N LEU A 514 -35.93 -3.59 20.53
CA LEU A 514 -34.99 -2.75 19.82
C LEU A 514 -35.69 -1.60 19.08
N VAL A 515 -36.89 -1.87 18.53
CA VAL A 515 -37.77 -0.85 17.97
C VAL A 515 -38.25 0.13 19.05
N ALA A 516 -38.62 -0.38 20.23
CA ALA A 516 -39.07 0.47 21.35
C ALA A 516 -37.97 1.43 21.86
N GLU A 517 -36.71 1.01 21.85
CA GLU A 517 -35.55 1.80 22.30
C GLU A 517 -34.81 2.50 21.16
N LEU A 518 -35.38 2.54 19.95
CA LEU A 518 -34.74 3.08 18.76
C LEU A 518 -34.38 4.57 18.90
N SER A 519 -35.23 5.36 19.58
CA SER A 519 -34.95 6.77 19.87
C SER A 519 -33.71 6.94 20.76
N THR A 520 -33.59 6.12 21.79
CA THR A 520 -32.41 6.08 22.68
C THR A 520 -31.17 5.69 21.89
N LEU A 521 -31.28 4.70 21.01
CA LEU A 521 -30.19 4.23 20.16
C LEU A 521 -29.70 5.32 19.19
N TYR A 522 -30.60 6.05 18.52
CA TYR A 522 -30.22 7.18 17.65
C TYR A 522 -29.51 8.30 18.41
N GLN A 523 -29.89 8.56 19.66
CA GLN A 523 -29.19 9.52 20.50
C GLN A 523 -27.77 9.05 20.84
N CYS A 524 -27.58 7.75 21.07
CA CYS A 524 -26.29 7.14 21.38
C CYS A 524 -25.36 7.01 20.15
N ILE A 525 -25.89 6.78 18.94
CA ILE A 525 -25.11 6.69 17.70
C ILE A 525 -24.41 8.02 17.34
N ARG A 526 -24.83 9.14 17.93
CA ARG A 526 -24.11 10.42 17.80
C ARG A 526 -22.67 10.37 18.32
N PHE A 527 -22.35 9.41 19.19
CA PHE A 527 -20.97 9.16 19.63
C PHE A 527 -20.27 8.24 18.62
N PRO A 528 -19.15 8.66 17.99
CA PRO A 528 -18.50 7.89 16.91
C PRO A 528 -18.11 6.46 17.31
N VAL A 529 -17.63 6.28 18.55
CA VAL A 529 -17.26 4.95 19.08
C VAL A 529 -18.47 4.03 19.22
N VAL A 530 -19.64 4.59 19.52
CA VAL A 530 -20.91 3.85 19.60
C VAL A 530 -21.41 3.53 18.21
N ALA A 531 -21.38 4.49 17.28
CA ALA A 531 -21.71 4.24 15.87
C ALA A 531 -20.87 3.10 15.28
N MET A 532 -19.57 3.08 15.53
CA MET A 532 -18.68 1.99 15.13
C MET A 532 -19.05 0.64 15.76
N GLY A 533 -19.38 0.64 17.05
CA GLY A 533 -19.84 -0.57 17.74
C GLY A 533 -21.15 -1.11 17.18
N VAL A 534 -22.13 -0.23 16.92
CA VAL A 534 -23.41 -0.60 16.28
C VAL A 534 -23.18 -1.09 14.86
N LEU A 535 -22.33 -0.43 14.07
CA LEU A 535 -22.00 -0.85 12.71
C LEU A 535 -21.43 -2.26 12.68
N LYS A 536 -20.45 -2.57 13.56
CA LYS A 536 -19.87 -3.91 13.70
C LYS A 536 -20.90 -4.94 14.19
N TRP A 537 -21.77 -4.56 15.12
CA TRP A 537 -22.85 -5.43 15.59
C TRP A 537 -23.86 -5.75 14.47
N VAL A 538 -24.26 -4.75 13.68
CA VAL A 538 -25.13 -4.94 12.51
C VAL A 538 -24.44 -5.84 11.49
N ASP A 539 -23.17 -5.61 11.18
CA ASP A 539 -22.38 -6.46 10.29
C ASP A 539 -22.39 -7.93 10.76
N TRP A 540 -22.00 -8.21 12.01
CA TRP A 540 -22.02 -9.59 12.52
C TRP A 540 -23.39 -10.24 12.55
N THR A 541 -24.45 -9.46 12.78
CA THR A 541 -25.81 -9.98 12.88
C THR A 541 -26.42 -10.24 11.51
N VAL A 542 -26.25 -9.31 10.55
CA VAL A 542 -26.83 -9.39 9.21
C VAL A 542 -26.02 -10.31 8.29
N SER A 543 -24.70 -10.38 8.48
CA SER A 543 -23.81 -11.28 7.73
C SER A 543 -23.95 -12.74 8.17
N GLU A 544 -24.78 -13.07 9.17
CA GLU A 544 -25.06 -14.45 9.55
C GLU A 544 -25.88 -15.17 8.45
N PRO A 545 -25.42 -16.33 7.92
CA PRO A 545 -26.01 -16.95 6.72
C PRO A 545 -27.51 -17.27 6.78
N ARG A 546 -28.06 -17.45 7.99
CA ARG A 546 -29.48 -17.81 8.20
C ARG A 546 -30.33 -16.64 8.70
N TYR A 547 -29.76 -15.46 8.85
CA TYR A 547 -30.43 -14.28 9.40
C TYR A 547 -31.77 -13.98 8.70
N PHE A 548 -31.73 -13.86 7.37
CA PHE A 548 -32.91 -13.56 6.55
C PHE A 548 -33.92 -14.72 6.43
N GLN A 549 -33.55 -15.94 6.83
CA GLN A 549 -34.47 -17.08 6.85
C GLN A 549 -35.36 -17.07 8.09
N LEU A 550 -34.89 -16.43 9.17
CA LEU A 550 -35.53 -16.43 10.48
C LEU A 550 -36.36 -15.17 10.73
N GLN A 551 -36.28 -14.17 9.85
CA GLN A 551 -37.05 -12.94 9.95
C GLN A 551 -38.36 -13.04 9.16
N THR A 552 -39.47 -12.86 9.86
CA THR A 552 -40.83 -12.85 9.29
C THR A 552 -41.31 -11.46 8.90
N ASP A 553 -40.60 -10.40 9.30
CA ASP A 553 -40.95 -9.01 9.00
C ASP A 553 -40.27 -8.54 7.71
N HIS A 554 -41.00 -7.73 6.93
CA HIS A 554 -40.56 -7.24 5.62
C HIS A 554 -39.31 -6.35 5.70
N THR A 555 -38.99 -5.75 6.87
CA THR A 555 -37.79 -4.94 7.11
C THR A 555 -37.03 -5.41 8.34
N PRO A 556 -35.81 -5.94 8.19
CA PRO A 556 -34.94 -6.21 9.31
C PRO A 556 -34.63 -4.89 10.06
N VAL A 557 -35.00 -4.77 11.33
CA VAL A 557 -34.71 -3.55 12.14
C VAL A 557 -33.22 -3.18 12.17
N HIS A 558 -32.34 -4.15 11.96
CA HIS A 558 -30.89 -3.95 11.88
C HIS A 558 -30.49 -3.22 10.58
N LEU A 559 -31.25 -3.43 9.51
CA LEU A 559 -31.15 -2.66 8.27
C LEU A 559 -31.93 -1.34 8.36
N ALA A 560 -32.96 -1.22 9.21
CA ALA A 560 -33.60 0.06 9.54
C ALA A 560 -32.67 1.01 10.33
N LEU A 561 -31.66 0.50 11.03
CA LEU A 561 -30.58 1.36 11.53
C LEU A 561 -29.75 1.99 10.41
N LEU A 562 -29.92 1.52 9.17
CA LEU A 562 -29.38 2.09 7.95
C LEU A 562 -30.51 2.76 7.11
N ASP A 563 -31.77 2.28 7.21
CA ASP A 563 -33.10 2.61 6.63
C ASP A 563 -33.56 1.93 5.28
N GLU A 564 -34.86 1.97 4.92
CA GLU A 564 -35.72 1.16 3.98
C GLU A 564 -35.40 1.05 2.44
N LEU A 565 -35.99 0.21 1.53
CA LEU A 565 -36.65 -1.15 1.53
C LEU A 565 -36.89 -1.81 0.10
N GLU A 566 -36.18 -2.90 -0.22
CA GLU A 566 -36.43 -4.16 -0.98
C GLU A 566 -35.02 -4.80 -1.06
N LEU A 567 -34.58 -5.80 -0.27
CA LEU A 567 -33.15 -6.05 0.12
C LEU A 567 -32.03 -5.41 -0.75
N LYS A 568 -31.94 -5.69 -2.05
CA LYS A 568 -30.99 -5.03 -2.96
C LYS A 568 -31.32 -3.55 -3.23
N LYS A 569 -32.58 -3.19 -3.52
CA LYS A 569 -33.06 -1.80 -3.51
C LYS A 569 -32.90 -1.13 -2.15
N THR A 570 -33.13 -1.82 -1.02
CA THR A 570 -32.83 -1.28 0.32
C THR A 570 -31.38 -0.81 0.39
N LEU A 571 -30.45 -1.68 0.00
CA LEU A 571 -29.02 -1.36 0.02
C LEU A 571 -28.69 -0.21 -0.94
N LEU A 572 -29.38 -0.12 -2.08
CA LEU A 572 -29.25 1.01 -2.99
C LEU A 572 -29.81 2.31 -2.39
N ASP A 573 -30.95 2.30 -1.73
CA ASP A 573 -31.49 3.46 -0.99
C ASP A 573 -30.48 3.93 0.06
N ARG A 574 -29.74 3.00 0.69
CA ARG A 574 -28.67 3.33 1.63
C ARG A 574 -27.48 3.96 0.94
N MET A 575 -27.12 3.48 -0.24
CA MET A 575 -26.10 4.09 -1.07
C MET A 575 -26.52 5.51 -1.52
N VAL A 576 -27.77 5.73 -1.90
CA VAL A 576 -28.33 7.05 -2.22
C VAL A 576 -28.30 7.96 -0.99
N HIS A 577 -28.65 7.44 0.19
CA HIS A 577 -28.52 8.19 1.43
C HIS A 577 -27.06 8.58 1.70
N LEU A 578 -26.13 7.64 1.59
CA LEU A 578 -24.70 7.88 1.79
C LEU A 578 -24.15 8.93 0.80
N LEU A 579 -24.64 8.88 -0.45
CA LEU A 579 -24.42 9.89 -1.49
C LEU A 579 -24.95 11.26 -1.06
N SER A 580 -26.19 11.35 -0.55
CA SER A 580 -26.80 12.61 -0.07
C SER A 580 -26.04 13.23 1.12
N ARG A 581 -25.25 12.43 1.86
CA ARG A 581 -24.39 12.89 2.96
C ARG A 581 -22.99 13.33 2.51
N GLY A 582 -22.70 13.27 1.21
CA GLY A 582 -21.46 13.77 0.61
C GLY A 582 -20.42 12.70 0.27
N TYR A 583 -20.70 11.41 0.49
CA TYR A 583 -19.82 10.31 0.09
C TYR A 583 -20.19 9.81 -1.32
N VAL A 584 -20.18 10.73 -2.28
CA VAL A 584 -20.74 10.55 -3.64
C VAL A 584 -19.84 9.69 -4.52
N LEU A 585 -18.57 10.06 -4.68
CA LEU A 585 -17.68 9.47 -5.70
C LEU A 585 -17.46 7.96 -5.52
N PRO A 586 -17.16 7.44 -4.30
CA PRO A 586 -16.94 6.00 -4.13
C PRO A 586 -18.20 5.17 -4.37
N VAL A 587 -19.37 5.72 -4.01
CA VAL A 587 -20.66 5.05 -4.25
C VAL A 587 -20.95 4.96 -5.75
N VAL A 588 -20.82 6.07 -6.49
CA VAL A 588 -21.04 6.08 -7.95
C VAL A 588 -19.99 5.21 -8.66
N SER A 589 -18.73 5.25 -8.22
CA SER A 589 -17.64 4.40 -8.73
C SER A 589 -17.94 2.91 -8.53
N TYR A 590 -18.46 2.52 -7.37
CA TYR A 590 -18.91 1.15 -7.10
C TYR A 590 -20.06 0.72 -8.03
N ILE A 591 -21.09 1.55 -8.18
CA ILE A 591 -22.23 1.26 -9.07
C ILE A 591 -21.79 1.12 -10.54
N ARG A 592 -20.89 1.99 -11.00
CA ARG A 592 -20.29 1.90 -12.33
C ARG A 592 -19.53 0.58 -12.52
N LYS A 593 -18.71 0.19 -11.54
CA LYS A 593 -17.97 -1.07 -11.58
C LYS A 593 -18.90 -2.29 -11.64
N CYS A 594 -20.01 -2.29 -10.89
CA CYS A 594 -21.03 -3.34 -10.96
C CYS A 594 -21.69 -3.41 -12.35
N LEU A 595 -21.91 -2.26 -13.00
CA LEU A 595 -22.44 -2.19 -14.35
C LEU A 595 -21.45 -2.74 -15.39
N GLU A 596 -20.19 -2.32 -15.32
CA GLU A 596 -19.13 -2.73 -16.26
C GLU A 596 -18.83 -4.24 -16.16
N LYS A 597 -18.88 -4.81 -14.95
CA LYS A 597 -18.64 -6.24 -14.73
C LYS A 597 -19.85 -7.13 -15.02
N LEU A 598 -21.04 -6.56 -15.22
CA LEU A 598 -22.32 -7.28 -15.37
C LEU A 598 -22.68 -8.15 -14.15
N ASP A 599 -22.18 -7.80 -12.97
CA ASP A 599 -22.38 -8.56 -11.72
C ASP A 599 -23.74 -8.25 -11.04
N THR A 600 -24.55 -7.35 -11.59
CA THR A 600 -25.79 -6.85 -10.97
C THR A 600 -26.88 -6.59 -12.01
N ASP A 601 -28.13 -6.87 -11.64
CA ASP A 601 -29.30 -6.69 -12.50
C ASP A 601 -29.47 -5.22 -12.94
N ILE A 602 -29.67 -4.99 -14.25
CA ILE A 602 -29.81 -3.65 -14.84
C ILE A 602 -30.97 -2.86 -14.21
N SER A 603 -32.03 -3.55 -13.78
CA SER A 603 -33.18 -2.94 -13.10
C SER A 603 -32.82 -2.29 -11.75
N LEU A 604 -31.81 -2.81 -11.05
CA LEU A 604 -31.34 -2.27 -9.77
C LEU A 604 -30.46 -1.04 -10.00
N ILE A 605 -29.56 -1.10 -10.97
CA ILE A 605 -28.75 0.05 -11.36
C ILE A 605 -29.66 1.20 -11.82
N ARG A 606 -30.71 0.88 -12.58
CA ARG A 606 -31.74 1.83 -12.98
C ARG A 606 -32.46 2.46 -11.80
N TYR A 607 -32.89 1.65 -10.84
CA TYR A 607 -33.52 2.14 -9.61
C TYR A 607 -32.60 3.14 -8.88
N PHE A 608 -31.32 2.79 -8.69
CA PHE A 608 -30.34 3.71 -8.09
C PHE A 608 -30.22 5.03 -8.87
N VAL A 609 -30.13 4.97 -10.20
CA VAL A 609 -30.03 6.17 -11.05
C VAL A 609 -31.26 7.06 -10.92
N THR A 610 -32.47 6.47 -10.90
CA THR A 610 -33.72 7.21 -10.70
C THR A 610 -33.73 7.95 -9.36
N GLU A 611 -33.45 7.25 -8.27
CA GLU A 611 -33.42 7.86 -6.93
C GLU A 611 -32.34 8.94 -6.79
N VAL A 612 -31.16 8.75 -7.41
CA VAL A 612 -30.11 9.79 -7.41
C VAL A 612 -30.56 11.03 -8.19
N LEU A 613 -31.15 10.86 -9.37
CA LEU A 613 -31.60 11.99 -10.19
C LEU A 613 -32.71 12.80 -9.50
N ASP A 614 -33.57 12.16 -8.71
CA ASP A 614 -34.64 12.83 -7.97
C ASP A 614 -34.13 13.70 -6.80
N VAL A 615 -32.92 13.44 -6.28
CA VAL A 615 -32.37 14.16 -5.10
C VAL A 615 -31.26 15.15 -5.43
N ILE A 616 -30.74 15.17 -6.66
CA ILE A 616 -29.64 16.06 -7.06
C ILE A 616 -30.12 17.22 -7.95
N ALA A 617 -29.43 18.36 -7.85
CA ALA A 617 -29.68 19.52 -8.70
C ALA A 617 -28.36 20.24 -9.04
N PRO A 618 -28.32 21.04 -10.13
CA PRO A 618 -27.14 21.85 -10.46
C PRO A 618 -26.77 22.87 -9.37
N PRO A 619 -25.50 23.32 -9.28
CA PRO A 619 -24.38 22.98 -10.16
C PRO A 619 -23.78 21.60 -9.85
N TYR A 620 -23.38 20.87 -10.90
CA TYR A 620 -22.63 19.63 -10.77
C TYR A 620 -21.12 19.89 -10.85
N THR A 621 -20.32 19.00 -10.28
CA THR A 621 -18.85 19.03 -10.41
C THR A 621 -18.36 18.10 -11.50
N SER A 622 -17.21 18.43 -12.12
CA SER A 622 -16.58 17.63 -13.18
C SER A 622 -16.43 16.17 -12.81
N ASP A 623 -15.95 15.88 -11.60
CA ASP A 623 -15.61 14.53 -11.17
C ASP A 623 -16.86 13.65 -11.02
N PHE A 624 -17.96 14.25 -10.57
CA PHE A 624 -19.26 13.57 -10.52
C PHE A 624 -19.80 13.30 -11.92
N VAL A 625 -19.75 14.29 -12.81
CA VAL A 625 -20.22 14.15 -14.20
C VAL A 625 -19.41 13.08 -14.93
N GLN A 626 -18.09 13.06 -14.78
CA GLN A 626 -17.21 12.08 -15.43
C GLN A 626 -17.49 10.63 -14.99
N LEU A 627 -17.95 10.43 -13.75
CA LEU A 627 -18.30 9.11 -13.24
C LEU A 627 -19.75 8.71 -13.53
N PHE A 628 -20.69 9.66 -13.47
CA PHE A 628 -22.12 9.40 -13.56
C PHE A 628 -22.66 9.42 -15.00
N LEU A 629 -22.09 10.26 -15.88
CA LEU A 629 -22.51 10.38 -17.27
C LEU A 629 -22.38 9.05 -18.05
N PRO A 630 -21.27 8.28 -17.96
CA PRO A 630 -21.15 7.00 -18.67
C PRO A 630 -22.20 5.95 -18.25
N ILE A 631 -22.71 6.03 -17.02
CA ILE A 631 -23.79 5.15 -16.53
C ILE A 631 -25.11 5.49 -17.25
N LEU A 632 -25.37 6.79 -17.45
CA LEU A 632 -26.57 7.32 -18.09
C LEU A 632 -26.54 7.24 -19.63
N GLU A 633 -25.36 7.15 -20.24
CA GLU A 633 -25.22 6.93 -21.68
C GLU A 633 -25.59 5.49 -22.10
N ASN A 634 -25.69 4.56 -21.15
CA ASN A 634 -26.15 3.20 -21.43
C ASN A 634 -27.67 3.16 -21.67
N GLU A 635 -28.08 2.88 -22.92
CA GLU A 635 -29.49 2.90 -23.32
C GLU A 635 -30.38 1.90 -22.56
N SER A 636 -29.83 0.79 -22.06
CA SER A 636 -30.59 -0.19 -21.27
C SER A 636 -31.04 0.34 -19.90
N ILE A 637 -30.39 1.40 -19.43
CA ILE A 637 -30.70 2.11 -18.18
C ILE A 637 -31.57 3.32 -18.52
N ALA A 638 -31.06 4.24 -19.35
CA ALA A 638 -31.73 5.50 -19.65
C ALA A 638 -33.03 5.33 -20.43
N GLY A 639 -33.12 4.36 -21.35
CA GLY A 639 -34.25 4.21 -22.27
C GLY A 639 -35.60 3.88 -21.61
N THR A 640 -35.59 3.49 -20.34
CA THR A 640 -36.81 3.15 -19.56
C THR A 640 -37.10 4.11 -18.41
N ILE A 641 -36.17 5.04 -18.11
CA ILE A 641 -36.36 6.12 -17.14
C ILE A 641 -37.04 7.33 -17.80
N LYS A 642 -36.85 7.49 -19.12
CA LYS A 642 -37.53 8.52 -19.92
C LYS A 642 -39.04 8.37 -19.78
N THR A 643 -39.68 9.30 -19.09
CA THR A 643 -41.13 9.42 -19.04
C THR A 643 -41.59 10.31 -20.21
N GLU A 644 -42.73 9.98 -20.84
CA GLU A 644 -43.29 10.74 -21.98
C GLU A 644 -43.90 12.11 -21.58
N GLY A 645 -43.25 12.87 -20.68
CA GLY A 645 -43.73 14.15 -20.13
C GLY A 645 -42.71 15.30 -20.17
N GLU A 646 -43.11 16.51 -19.72
CA GLU A 646 -42.33 17.76 -19.83
C GLU A 646 -41.03 17.83 -18.99
N HIS A 647 -40.82 16.92 -18.03
CA HIS A 647 -39.62 16.87 -17.19
C HIS A 647 -38.99 15.47 -17.21
N ASP A 648 -38.09 15.23 -18.17
CA ASP A 648 -37.23 14.04 -18.20
C ASP A 648 -35.89 14.36 -17.51
N PRO A 649 -35.66 13.89 -16.27
CA PRO A 649 -34.48 14.24 -15.48
C PRO A 649 -33.18 13.71 -16.11
N VAL A 650 -33.25 12.64 -16.90
CA VAL A 650 -32.08 12.10 -17.63
C VAL A 650 -31.67 13.05 -18.75
N THR A 651 -32.63 13.50 -19.56
CA THR A 651 -32.36 14.44 -20.65
C THR A 651 -31.93 15.80 -20.13
N GLU A 652 -32.50 16.28 -19.03
CA GLU A 652 -32.08 17.52 -18.36
C GLU A 652 -30.63 17.45 -17.86
N PHE A 653 -30.26 16.34 -17.20
CA PHE A 653 -28.89 16.11 -16.75
C PHE A 653 -27.90 16.08 -17.93
N ILE A 654 -28.21 15.35 -18.99
CA ILE A 654 -27.35 15.26 -20.19
C ILE A 654 -27.23 16.63 -20.88
N ALA A 655 -28.33 17.38 -20.98
CA ALA A 655 -28.33 18.72 -21.56
C ALA A 655 -27.46 19.68 -20.74
N HIS A 656 -27.55 19.63 -19.41
CA HIS A 656 -26.69 20.39 -18.52
C HIS A 656 -25.21 20.01 -18.70
N CYS A 657 -24.90 18.71 -18.79
CA CYS A 657 -23.53 18.24 -18.99
C CYS A 657 -22.93 18.78 -20.29
N LYS A 658 -23.69 18.73 -21.39
CA LYS A 658 -23.26 19.24 -22.71
C LYS A 658 -23.10 20.77 -22.75
N SER A 659 -23.93 21.50 -22.00
CA SER A 659 -23.88 22.96 -21.93
C SER A 659 -22.70 23.46 -21.09
N ASN A 660 -22.35 22.74 -20.02
CA ASN A 660 -21.47 23.28 -18.97
C ASN A 660 -20.12 22.57 -18.87
N PHE A 661 -19.95 21.41 -19.51
CA PHE A 661 -18.69 20.67 -19.54
C PHE A 661 -18.24 20.46 -20.98
N ILE A 662 -17.01 20.85 -21.29
CA ILE A 662 -16.35 20.47 -22.52
C ILE A 662 -15.92 19.01 -22.32
N MET A 663 -16.54 18.07 -23.02
CA MET A 663 -16.09 16.68 -23.05
C MET A 663 -14.69 16.66 -23.69
N ILE A 664 -13.66 16.60 -22.85
CA ILE A 664 -12.31 16.26 -23.28
C ILE A 664 -12.26 14.74 -23.21
N ASN A 665 -12.34 14.09 -24.38
CA ASN A 665 -12.17 12.65 -24.54
C ASN A 665 -10.79 12.20 -24.08
#